data_AF-A0A8S9ZGG8-F1
#
_entry.id   AF-A0A8S9ZGG8-F1
#
_cell.length_a   1.000
_cell.length_b   1.000
_cell.length_c   1.000
_cell.angle_alpha   90.00
_cell.angle_beta   90.00
_cell.angle_gamma   90.00
#
_symmetry.space_group_name_H-M   'P 1'
#
loop_
_entity.id
_entity.type
_entity.pdbx_description
1 polymer ?
#
loop_
_entity_poly.entity_id
_entity_poly.type
_entity_poly.pdbx_seq_one_letter_code
_entity_poly.pdbx_strand_id
1 'polypeptide(L)'
;MFKGLRSKLEDEAKRIQSNVTHYGENLANQVRSSASEAGSDISFRARKLLDTSQQQDKDVGHASNSNALSADDSEQKLFEKKLEEEKQRIVNENSEKIALIEKQHLEDKQIALTEQQKILEENYSEEKKKIIDEYEERMGRFEKEKSNNFETEKKHIIDELMIQHLEDKQIALSVLQKKLEEKFAEEKKILIDNYEERIGLIEKGNKEAKDNSFSEQKTEDNIKDEKQRIVDEYLEKIKLIEKQFNEDKNIVISELEQKFAGEKEEIINKYEEKIEQFESEKQRIINESSEKIVLLEKQYLEDKQIALTKQQKILEENYSEEKRKITDEYEEKIGIFQKEKSNNFEKEKKHIIDELMIQHLEDKQIALSVLQKKLEEKFEEGRKAIIDEYEEKIGIFEKENKEAKDYSLSEQKLFEEKIEAEKQRIVNEHLEKIKLIEKQFNESNQIAISELKQKFDEEKKEIINKYEERISILERENKEFFLLQQIENSLNDKKTELEEINKEFLSFKSAKSEEIQKLQNSIVETKEINLKEIAVIKKESEKAKQKAIADMKSEIKHLYDSINEKDCELASTHANISKLKEELDNLRGEIDKQNNSEQLKQNSKGSYDDDGVVDLDEFIDLKRRFIEQEEELLKLRALVQNGVKKDSPPTIRRDSNRSFHMGGNDLLNFAEPTEAEYLRNVLYRYMIEREYLGRESVTLAKVICTVCKFPPEQRNLVLRREEARCQRWLPGSIHALNLHQNQNNQRNNRQNNLNNWNISSSALLQTNNSNRPLANINALPYS
;
A
#
# COMPACT_ATOMS: atom_id res chain seq x y z
N MET A 1 17.43 17.26 -0.52
CA MET A 1 17.24 17.24 0.94
C MET A 1 17.78 15.97 1.61
N PHE A 2 17.77 14.79 0.98
CA PHE A 2 18.23 13.53 1.62
C PHE A 2 19.76 13.32 1.75
N LYS A 3 20.59 13.98 0.93
CA LYS A 3 22.06 13.86 1.05
C LYS A 3 22.61 14.38 2.39
N GLY A 4 21.94 15.38 3.00
CA GLY A 4 22.31 15.89 4.32
C GLY A 4 21.89 14.97 5.47
N LEU A 5 20.83 14.18 5.31
CA LEU A 5 20.35 13.27 6.34
C LEU A 5 21.29 12.07 6.50
N ARG A 6 21.80 11.54 5.37
CA ARG A 6 22.76 10.43 5.38
C ARG A 6 24.07 10.82 6.07
N SER A 7 24.62 12.00 5.78
CA SER A 7 25.81 12.51 6.47
C SER A 7 25.57 12.64 7.97
N LYS A 8 24.42 13.19 8.38
CA LYS A 8 24.09 13.34 9.81
C LYS A 8 23.94 11.99 10.52
N LEU A 9 23.29 11.01 9.89
CA LEU A 9 23.18 9.67 10.46
C LEU A 9 24.53 8.95 10.54
N GLU A 10 25.40 9.15 9.56
CA GLU A 10 26.74 8.57 9.55
C GLU A 10 27.65 9.22 10.61
N ASP A 11 27.51 10.53 10.83
CA ASP A 11 28.20 11.26 11.88
C ASP A 11 27.68 10.88 13.28
N GLU A 12 26.36 10.70 13.44
CA GLU A 12 25.74 10.23 14.69
C GLU A 12 26.16 8.79 15.01
N ALA A 13 26.21 7.90 14.00
CA ALA A 13 26.69 6.53 14.16
C ALA A 13 28.17 6.48 14.57
N LYS A 14 29.04 7.31 13.95
CA LYS A 14 30.45 7.44 14.34
C LYS A 14 30.59 7.97 15.77
N ARG A 15 29.75 8.93 16.16
CA ARG A 15 29.73 9.48 17.52
C ARG A 15 29.31 8.42 18.55
N ILE A 16 28.26 7.64 18.26
CA ILE A 16 27.82 6.54 19.13
C ILE A 16 28.92 5.47 19.23
N GLN A 17 29.54 5.10 18.12
CA GLN A 17 30.65 4.14 18.11
C GLN A 17 31.84 4.64 18.95
N SER A 18 32.19 5.92 18.85
CA SER A 18 33.23 6.54 19.68
C SER A 18 32.85 6.48 21.17
N ASN A 19 31.60 6.80 21.52
CA ASN A 19 31.13 6.77 22.91
C ASN A 19 31.14 5.36 23.50
N VAL A 20 30.69 4.35 22.74
CA VAL A 20 30.72 2.94 23.17
C VAL A 20 32.16 2.47 23.38
N THR A 21 33.07 2.84 22.49
CA THR A 21 34.50 2.51 22.62
C THR A 21 35.08 3.16 23.89
N HIS A 22 34.76 4.42 24.14
CA HIS A 22 35.22 5.13 25.34
C HIS A 22 34.63 4.57 26.63
N TYR A 23 33.35 4.15 26.61
CA TYR A 23 32.72 3.51 27.76
C TYR A 23 33.34 2.14 28.05
N GLY A 24 33.63 1.35 27.01
CA GLY A 24 34.34 0.09 27.13
C GLY A 24 35.76 0.25 27.66
N GLU A 25 36.47 1.30 27.22
CA GLU A 25 37.81 1.63 27.68
C GLU A 25 37.80 2.12 29.14
N ASN A 26 36.82 2.93 29.53
CA ASN A 26 36.61 3.34 30.92
C ASN A 26 36.26 2.15 31.82
N LEU A 27 35.42 1.23 31.38
CA LEU A 27 35.08 0.02 32.12
C LEU A 27 36.30 -0.90 32.27
N ALA A 28 37.08 -1.08 31.20
CA ALA A 28 38.32 -1.85 31.23
C ALA A 28 39.36 -1.20 32.16
N ASN A 29 39.48 0.13 32.15
CA ASN A 29 40.35 0.86 33.06
C ASN A 29 39.84 0.78 34.51
N GLN A 30 38.54 0.79 34.74
CA GLN A 30 37.93 0.61 36.06
C GLN A 30 38.20 -0.80 36.59
N VAL A 31 38.07 -1.83 35.76
CA VAL A 31 38.41 -3.22 36.12
C VAL A 31 39.92 -3.37 36.39
N ARG A 32 40.79 -2.75 35.58
CA ARG A 32 42.24 -2.77 35.80
C ARG A 32 42.66 -2.03 37.07
N SER A 33 42.07 -0.88 37.35
CA SER A 33 42.34 -0.10 38.57
C SER A 33 41.82 -0.84 39.81
N SER A 34 40.60 -1.40 39.75
CA SER A 34 40.03 -2.23 40.82
C SER A 34 40.87 -3.48 41.10
N ALA A 35 41.38 -4.14 40.06
CA ALA A 35 42.27 -5.31 40.20
C ALA A 35 43.66 -4.93 40.73
N SER A 36 44.16 -3.72 40.41
CA SER A 36 45.44 -3.23 40.95
C SER A 36 45.34 -2.82 42.43
N GLU A 37 44.18 -2.33 42.87
CA GLU A 37 43.96 -1.86 44.23
C GLU A 37 43.62 -3.02 45.19
N ALA A 38 42.90 -4.06 44.72
CA ALA A 38 42.68 -5.29 45.47
C ALA A 38 43.92 -6.22 45.53
N GLY A 39 44.88 -6.07 44.60
CA GLY A 39 46.12 -6.86 44.56
C GLY A 39 47.31 -6.26 45.33
N SER A 40 47.28 -4.98 45.68
CA SER A 40 48.41 -4.27 46.30
C SER A 40 48.54 -4.52 47.81
N ASP A 41 47.44 -4.66 48.53
CA ASP A 41 47.48 -4.77 50.00
C ASP A 41 47.72 -6.19 50.53
N ILE A 42 47.48 -7.22 49.70
CA ILE A 42 47.77 -8.62 50.06
C ILE A 42 49.26 -8.98 49.85
N SER A 43 49.96 -8.28 48.95
CA SER A 43 51.38 -8.57 48.66
C SER A 43 52.38 -7.98 49.67
N PHE A 44 51.98 -7.04 50.53
CA PHE A 44 52.88 -6.46 51.54
C PHE A 44 52.91 -7.20 52.88
N ARG A 45 51.90 -8.03 53.18
CA ARG A 45 51.86 -8.84 54.42
C ARG A 45 52.46 -10.25 54.29
N ALA A 46 52.55 -10.80 53.07
CA ALA A 46 53.09 -12.14 52.86
C ALA A 46 54.62 -12.21 52.73
N ARG A 47 55.33 -11.09 52.55
CA ARG A 47 56.81 -11.08 52.41
C ARG A 47 57.60 -10.80 53.69
N LYS A 48 56.95 -10.52 54.83
CA LYS A 48 57.65 -10.19 56.10
C LYS A 48 57.84 -11.38 57.05
N LEU A 49 57.47 -12.60 56.63
CA LEU A 49 57.58 -13.81 57.45
C LEU A 49 58.57 -14.86 56.91
N LEU A 50 59.27 -14.58 55.81
CA LEU A 50 60.19 -15.52 55.15
C LEU A 50 61.61 -14.97 54.93
N ASP A 51 62.02 -13.91 55.62
CA ASP A 51 63.31 -13.22 55.35
C ASP A 51 64.16 -12.97 56.61
N THR A 52 64.23 -13.97 57.50
CA THR A 52 65.24 -14.01 58.57
C THR A 52 65.76 -15.42 58.74
N SER A 53 66.70 -15.83 57.87
CA SER A 53 67.85 -16.71 58.20
C SER A 53 68.59 -17.20 56.94
N GLN A 54 69.39 -16.32 56.33
CA GLN A 54 70.57 -16.74 55.55
C GLN A 54 71.78 -15.91 55.98
N GLN A 55 72.67 -16.55 56.73
CA GLN A 55 74.10 -16.27 56.98
C GLN A 55 74.50 -17.39 57.97
N GLN A 56 75.56 -18.19 57.86
CA GLN A 56 76.79 -18.21 57.09
C GLN A 56 77.36 -19.63 57.20
N ASP A 57 77.88 -20.15 56.09
CA ASP A 57 79.10 -20.96 55.94
C ASP A 57 79.69 -21.81 57.10
N LYS A 58 80.01 -23.05 56.69
CA LYS A 58 81.26 -23.83 56.90
C LYS A 58 81.30 -25.00 57.89
N ASP A 59 81.59 -26.14 57.27
CA ASP A 59 82.58 -27.17 57.62
C ASP A 59 82.33 -28.21 58.72
N VAL A 60 82.42 -29.47 58.25
CA VAL A 60 83.06 -30.66 58.84
C VAL A 60 82.40 -31.35 60.04
N GLY A 61 82.13 -32.65 59.87
CA GLY A 61 82.47 -33.64 60.92
C GLY A 61 81.34 -34.52 61.44
N HIS A 62 81.26 -35.73 60.88
CA HIS A 62 80.86 -37.02 61.46
C HIS A 62 80.08 -37.11 62.80
N ALA A 63 79.01 -37.91 62.69
CA ALA A 63 78.65 -39.08 63.51
C ALA A 63 77.74 -38.92 64.74
N SER A 64 76.73 -39.79 64.73
CA SER A 64 76.02 -40.41 65.87
C SER A 64 75.22 -39.49 66.79
N ASN A 65 73.90 -39.67 66.90
CA ASN A 65 73.32 -40.34 68.07
C ASN A 65 71.79 -40.50 67.95
N SER A 66 71.35 -41.64 68.45
CA SER A 66 69.99 -42.13 68.62
C SER A 66 69.14 -41.34 69.63
N ASN A 67 67.82 -41.53 69.50
CA ASN A 67 66.81 -41.53 70.57
C ASN A 67 66.54 -40.22 71.33
N ALA A 68 65.40 -39.60 71.02
CA ALA A 68 64.33 -39.27 71.99
C ALA A 68 63.25 -38.39 71.32
N LEU A 69 62.06 -38.39 71.91
CA LEU A 69 60.85 -37.59 71.62
C LEU A 69 59.79 -38.22 70.71
N SER A 70 59.10 -39.22 71.27
CA SER A 70 57.82 -39.78 70.81
C SER A 70 56.66 -39.35 71.73
N ALA A 71 56.45 -38.04 71.91
CA ALA A 71 55.42 -37.55 72.83
C ALA A 71 54.71 -36.25 72.38
N ASP A 72 54.66 -35.96 71.07
CA ASP A 72 54.00 -34.73 70.55
C ASP A 72 53.08 -34.95 69.33
N ASP A 73 52.91 -36.21 68.92
CA ASP A 73 52.13 -36.60 67.73
C ASP A 73 50.61 -36.41 67.91
N SER A 74 50.16 -36.29 69.17
CA SER A 74 48.76 -36.04 69.51
C SER A 74 48.36 -34.57 69.37
N GLU A 75 49.27 -33.63 69.64
CA GLU A 75 48.97 -32.19 69.48
C GLU A 75 48.97 -31.80 68.01
N GLN A 76 49.85 -32.39 67.20
CA GLN A 76 49.91 -32.16 65.76
C GLN A 76 48.65 -32.68 65.05
N LYS A 77 48.17 -33.88 65.40
CA LYS A 77 46.89 -34.42 64.88
C LYS A 77 45.67 -33.58 65.30
N LEU A 78 45.68 -33.01 66.51
CA LEU A 78 44.60 -32.15 66.97
C LEU A 78 44.61 -30.79 66.23
N PHE A 79 45.79 -30.27 65.92
CA PHE A 79 45.95 -29.04 65.14
C PHE A 79 45.51 -29.23 63.69
N GLU A 80 45.92 -30.32 63.02
CA GLU A 80 45.47 -30.66 61.67
C GLU A 80 43.96 -30.84 61.59
N LYS A 81 43.35 -31.52 62.58
CA LYS A 81 41.90 -31.68 62.64
C LYS A 81 41.18 -30.33 62.76
N LYS A 82 41.66 -29.43 63.63
CA LYS A 82 41.11 -28.07 63.77
C LYS A 82 41.29 -27.24 62.51
N LEU A 83 42.43 -27.37 61.84
CA LEU A 83 42.72 -26.67 60.58
C LEU A 83 41.77 -27.15 59.47
N GLU A 84 41.50 -28.45 59.40
CA GLU A 84 40.60 -29.03 58.40
C GLU A 84 39.13 -28.67 58.68
N GLU A 85 38.72 -28.65 59.95
CA GLU A 85 37.41 -28.14 60.36
C GLU A 85 37.23 -26.64 60.01
N GLU A 86 38.26 -25.82 60.21
CA GLU A 86 38.25 -24.39 59.84
C GLU A 86 38.18 -24.19 58.32
N LYS A 87 38.95 -24.96 57.54
CA LYS A 87 38.87 -24.94 56.06
C LYS A 87 37.48 -25.35 55.59
N GLN A 88 36.91 -26.41 56.15
CA GLN A 88 35.56 -26.86 55.78
C GLN A 88 34.51 -25.79 56.11
N ARG A 89 34.67 -25.10 57.24
CA ARG A 89 33.82 -23.98 57.62
C ARG A 89 33.91 -22.82 56.62
N ILE A 90 35.11 -22.44 56.21
CA ILE A 90 35.34 -21.38 55.20
C ILE A 90 34.75 -21.78 53.84
N VAL A 91 34.91 -23.03 53.42
CA VAL A 91 34.33 -23.55 52.17
C VAL A 91 32.81 -23.47 52.21
N ASN A 92 32.19 -23.91 53.31
CA ASN A 92 30.74 -23.83 53.48
C ASN A 92 30.25 -22.37 53.47
N GLU A 93 30.93 -21.48 54.20
CA GLU A 93 30.55 -20.06 54.27
C GLU A 93 30.70 -19.35 52.91
N ASN A 94 31.74 -19.69 52.15
CA ASN A 94 31.91 -19.17 50.79
C ASN A 94 30.87 -19.75 49.81
N SER A 95 30.49 -21.03 49.97
CA SER A 95 29.44 -21.64 49.15
C SER A 95 28.08 -20.99 49.38
N GLU A 96 27.76 -20.63 50.62
CA GLU A 96 26.53 -19.90 50.96
C GLU A 96 26.54 -18.47 50.39
N LYS A 97 27.69 -17.78 50.46
CA LYS A 97 27.85 -16.44 49.88
C LYS A 97 27.70 -16.45 48.35
N ILE A 98 28.28 -17.44 47.68
CA ILE A 98 28.13 -17.61 46.22
C ILE A 98 26.66 -17.87 45.87
N ALA A 99 25.99 -18.78 46.58
CA ALA A 99 24.58 -19.08 46.35
C ALA A 99 23.67 -17.84 46.56
N LEU A 100 23.99 -16.99 47.56
CA LEU A 100 23.25 -15.75 47.81
C LEU A 100 23.45 -14.73 46.68
N ILE A 101 24.68 -14.57 46.18
CA ILE A 101 25.01 -13.69 45.04
C ILE A 101 24.31 -14.17 43.77
N GLU A 102 24.33 -15.47 43.48
CA GLU A 102 23.64 -16.05 42.32
C GLU A 102 22.13 -15.84 42.40
N LYS A 103 21.54 -16.04 43.59
CA LYS A 103 20.11 -15.77 43.82
C LYS A 103 19.77 -14.29 43.56
N GLN A 104 20.57 -13.37 44.07
CA GLN A 104 20.34 -11.94 43.88
C GLN A 104 20.49 -11.53 42.41
N HIS A 105 21.48 -12.07 41.70
CA HIS A 105 21.65 -11.85 40.27
C HIS A 105 20.48 -12.39 39.44
N LEU A 106 19.89 -13.53 39.83
CA LEU A 106 18.68 -14.05 39.20
C LEU A 106 17.46 -13.16 39.44
N GLU A 107 17.28 -12.64 40.67
CA GLU A 107 16.20 -11.69 40.99
C GLU A 107 16.34 -10.39 40.18
N ASP A 108 17.56 -9.82 40.10
CA ASP A 108 17.82 -8.62 39.30
C ASP A 108 17.56 -8.85 37.80
N LYS A 109 17.95 -10.02 37.27
CA LYS A 109 17.67 -10.40 35.88
C LYS A 109 16.16 -10.55 35.64
N GLN A 110 15.42 -11.09 36.60
CA GLN A 110 13.96 -11.20 36.52
C GLN A 110 13.30 -9.82 36.50
N ILE A 111 13.72 -8.90 37.38
CA ILE A 111 13.21 -7.53 37.43
C ILE A 111 13.47 -6.81 36.09
N ALA A 112 14.70 -6.88 35.58
CA ALA A 112 15.07 -6.26 34.30
C ALA A 112 14.24 -6.80 33.13
N LEU A 113 13.97 -8.12 33.11
CA LEU A 113 13.17 -8.74 32.06
C LEU A 113 11.69 -8.33 32.15
N THR A 114 11.17 -8.19 33.37
CA THR A 114 9.80 -7.70 33.62
C THR A 114 9.64 -6.24 33.20
N GLU A 115 10.65 -5.40 33.47
CA GLU A 115 10.64 -4.00 33.07
C GLU A 115 10.76 -3.81 31.55
N GLN A 116 11.57 -4.64 30.88
CA GLN A 116 11.61 -4.66 29.41
C GLN A 116 10.27 -5.09 28.79
N GLN A 117 9.59 -6.08 29.36
CA GLN A 117 8.24 -6.47 28.92
C GLN A 117 7.25 -5.32 29.06
N LYS A 118 7.28 -4.60 30.19
CA LYS A 118 6.41 -3.44 30.43
C LYS A 118 6.64 -2.31 29.42
N ILE A 119 7.91 -1.99 29.13
CA ILE A 119 8.26 -0.95 28.13
C ILE A 119 7.78 -1.36 26.73
N LEU A 120 7.90 -2.64 26.36
CA LEU A 120 7.40 -3.13 25.08
C LEU A 120 5.87 -3.05 24.99
N GLU A 121 5.15 -3.38 26.07
CA GLU A 121 3.69 -3.26 26.14
C GLU A 121 3.22 -1.80 26.04
N GLU A 122 3.89 -0.87 26.73
CA GLU A 122 3.59 0.57 26.66
C GLU A 122 3.83 1.12 25.25
N ASN A 123 4.99 0.85 24.65
CA ASN A 123 5.30 1.27 23.27
C ASN A 123 4.29 0.69 22.27
N TYR A 124 3.92 -0.58 22.42
CA TYR A 124 2.92 -1.22 21.55
C TYR A 124 1.53 -0.60 21.72
N SER A 125 1.14 -0.25 22.94
CA SER A 125 -0.12 0.42 23.23
C SER A 125 -0.18 1.82 22.60
N GLU A 126 0.91 2.59 22.71
CA GLU A 126 1.03 3.91 22.08
C GLU A 126 0.99 3.83 20.55
N GLU A 127 1.70 2.88 19.95
CA GLU A 127 1.71 2.68 18.50
C GLU A 127 0.34 2.22 17.99
N LYS A 128 -0.33 1.31 18.71
CA LYS A 128 -1.71 0.91 18.43
C LYS A 128 -2.66 2.11 18.47
N LYS A 129 -2.55 2.95 19.50
CA LYS A 129 -3.38 4.16 19.63
C LYS A 129 -3.15 5.12 18.48
N LYS A 130 -1.88 5.36 18.11
CA LYS A 130 -1.53 6.23 16.98
C LYS A 130 -2.09 5.72 15.64
N ILE A 131 -2.06 4.40 15.41
CA ILE A 131 -2.66 3.78 14.23
C ILE A 131 -4.19 3.98 14.23
N ILE A 132 -4.85 3.76 15.36
CA ILE A 132 -6.31 3.98 15.50
C ILE A 132 -6.65 5.44 15.19
N ASP A 133 -5.95 6.40 15.81
CA ASP A 133 -6.18 7.84 15.60
C ASP A 133 -5.99 8.23 14.12
N GLU A 134 -4.98 7.67 13.43
CA GLU A 134 -4.73 7.91 12.00
C GLU A 134 -5.83 7.30 11.10
N TYR A 135 -6.32 6.11 11.43
CA TYR A 135 -7.44 5.47 10.73
C TYR A 135 -8.74 6.24 10.93
N GLU A 136 -9.05 6.68 12.15
CA GLU A 136 -10.22 7.51 12.44
C GLU A 136 -10.17 8.84 11.68
N GLU A 137 -9.01 9.51 11.64
CA GLU A 137 -8.84 10.76 10.89
C GLU A 137 -9.00 10.53 9.37
N ARG A 138 -8.46 9.42 8.84
CA ARG A 138 -8.59 9.06 7.42
C ARG A 138 -10.04 8.71 7.05
N MET A 139 -10.74 7.98 7.91
CA MET A 139 -12.16 7.66 7.72
C MET A 139 -13.02 8.92 7.77
N GLY A 140 -12.78 9.81 8.74
CA GLY A 140 -13.50 11.10 8.82
C GLY A 140 -13.27 11.99 7.60
N ARG A 141 -12.05 12.01 7.04
CA ARG A 141 -11.77 12.69 5.75
C ARG A 141 -12.56 12.07 4.60
N PHE A 142 -12.56 10.74 4.50
CA PHE A 142 -13.27 10.03 3.44
C PHE A 142 -14.78 10.23 3.50
N GLU A 143 -15.38 10.19 4.70
CA GLU A 143 -16.80 10.47 4.90
C GLU A 143 -17.17 11.90 4.51
N LYS A 144 -16.33 12.87 4.89
CA LYS A 144 -16.54 14.28 4.54
C LYS A 144 -16.44 14.52 3.03
N GLU A 145 -15.44 13.93 2.38
CA GLU A 145 -15.25 14.05 0.93
C GLU A 145 -16.40 13.37 0.16
N LYS A 146 -16.84 12.19 0.61
CA LYS A 146 -17.99 11.49 0.03
C LYS A 146 -19.30 12.25 0.24
N SER A 147 -19.50 12.86 1.41
CA SER A 147 -20.68 13.70 1.68
C SER A 147 -20.72 14.94 0.78
N ASN A 148 -19.59 15.64 0.64
CA ASN A 148 -19.50 16.82 -0.21
C ASN A 148 -19.69 16.48 -1.70
N ASN A 149 -19.12 15.37 -2.18
CA ASN A 149 -19.31 14.93 -3.57
C ASN A 149 -20.77 14.53 -3.83
N PHE A 150 -21.42 13.84 -2.89
CA PHE A 150 -22.83 13.47 -3.03
C PHE A 150 -23.76 14.69 -3.02
N GLU A 151 -23.52 15.68 -2.15
CA GLU A 151 -24.30 16.93 -2.14
C GLU A 151 -24.13 17.73 -3.43
N THR A 152 -22.91 17.80 -3.96
CA THR A 152 -22.64 18.51 -5.22
C THR A 152 -23.26 17.80 -6.42
N GLU A 153 -23.21 16.47 -6.48
CA GLU A 153 -23.85 15.66 -7.52
C GLU A 153 -25.38 15.74 -7.43
N LYS A 154 -25.94 15.66 -6.21
CA LYS A 154 -27.38 15.88 -5.96
C LYS A 154 -27.83 17.25 -6.46
N LYS A 155 -27.05 18.29 -6.16
CA LYS A 155 -27.35 19.65 -6.63
C LYS A 155 -27.29 19.75 -8.16
N HIS A 156 -26.27 19.16 -8.79
CA HIS A 156 -26.14 19.14 -10.25
C HIS A 156 -27.33 18.45 -10.92
N ILE A 157 -27.75 17.28 -10.42
CA ILE A 157 -28.91 16.56 -10.96
C ILE A 157 -30.19 17.39 -10.82
N ILE A 158 -30.40 18.06 -9.69
CA ILE A 158 -31.54 18.95 -9.49
C ILE A 158 -31.50 20.13 -10.47
N ASP A 159 -30.33 20.77 -10.63
CA ASP A 159 -30.16 21.91 -11.55
C ASP A 159 -30.41 21.49 -13.01
N GLU A 160 -29.88 20.34 -13.45
CA GLU A 160 -30.05 19.80 -14.81
C GLU A 160 -31.52 19.48 -15.11
N LEU A 161 -32.23 18.87 -14.16
CA LEU A 161 -33.66 18.56 -14.29
C LEU A 161 -34.52 19.82 -14.27
N MET A 162 -34.18 20.82 -13.45
CA MET A 162 -34.87 22.11 -13.46
C MET A 162 -34.72 22.82 -14.80
N ILE A 163 -33.52 22.77 -15.41
CA ILE A 163 -33.28 23.32 -16.75
C ILE A 163 -34.16 22.59 -17.77
N GLN A 164 -34.18 21.25 -17.76
CA GLN A 164 -34.98 20.47 -18.69
C GLN A 164 -36.49 20.77 -18.56
N HIS A 165 -37.01 20.87 -17.33
CA HIS A 165 -38.41 21.25 -17.11
C HIS A 165 -38.72 22.67 -17.59
N LEU A 166 -37.79 23.62 -17.45
CA LEU A 166 -37.97 24.99 -17.97
C LEU A 166 -37.99 25.00 -19.50
N GLU A 167 -37.16 24.19 -20.16
CA GLU A 167 -37.16 24.03 -21.61
C GLU A 167 -38.48 23.44 -22.10
N ASP A 168 -38.98 22.36 -21.48
CA ASP A 168 -40.26 21.74 -21.81
C ASP A 168 -41.43 22.72 -21.63
N LYS A 169 -41.42 23.49 -20.53
CA LYS A 169 -42.40 24.58 -20.30
C LYS A 169 -42.35 25.62 -21.41
N GLN A 170 -41.15 26.02 -21.83
CA GLN A 170 -40.98 27.03 -22.88
C GLN A 170 -41.45 26.51 -24.26
N ILE A 171 -41.21 25.23 -24.56
CA ILE A 171 -41.72 24.58 -25.77
C ILE A 171 -43.25 24.53 -25.76
N ALA A 172 -43.86 24.10 -24.65
CA ALA A 172 -45.31 24.03 -24.51
C ALA A 172 -45.99 25.40 -24.67
N LEU A 173 -45.42 26.44 -24.05
CA LEU A 173 -45.89 27.82 -24.20
C LEU A 173 -45.78 28.30 -25.65
N SER A 174 -44.67 28.01 -26.33
CA SER A 174 -44.49 28.36 -27.75
C SER A 174 -45.52 27.68 -28.65
N VAL A 175 -45.80 26.40 -28.44
CA VAL A 175 -46.80 25.64 -29.21
C VAL A 175 -48.21 26.21 -29.00
N LEU A 176 -48.58 26.56 -27.77
CA LEU A 176 -49.90 27.12 -27.47
C LEU A 176 -50.05 28.54 -27.99
N GLN A 177 -49.02 29.37 -27.85
CA GLN A 177 -49.00 30.71 -28.43
C GLN A 177 -49.22 30.65 -29.94
N LYS A 178 -48.52 29.75 -30.65
CA LYS A 178 -48.69 29.56 -32.09
C LYS A 178 -50.13 29.16 -32.46
N LYS A 179 -50.74 28.22 -31.74
CA LYS A 179 -52.14 27.80 -31.97
C LYS A 179 -53.14 28.94 -31.73
N LEU A 180 -52.89 29.78 -30.74
CA LEU A 180 -53.72 30.94 -30.46
C LEU A 180 -53.61 31.96 -31.61
N GLU A 181 -52.39 32.27 -32.03
CA GLU A 181 -52.10 33.18 -33.16
C GLU A 181 -52.73 32.68 -34.47
N GLU A 182 -52.70 31.37 -34.74
CA GLU A 182 -53.38 30.75 -35.89
C GLU A 182 -54.90 30.94 -35.84
N LYS A 183 -55.55 30.71 -34.69
CA LYS A 183 -57.00 30.95 -34.53
C LYS A 183 -57.37 32.42 -34.71
N PHE A 184 -56.60 33.32 -34.12
CA PHE A 184 -56.82 34.76 -34.27
C PHE A 184 -56.66 35.21 -35.72
N ALA A 185 -55.67 34.69 -36.43
CA ALA A 185 -55.48 34.97 -37.85
C ALA A 185 -56.66 34.48 -38.69
N GLU A 186 -57.23 33.32 -38.36
CA GLU A 186 -58.41 32.75 -39.03
C GLU A 186 -59.68 33.60 -38.78
N GLU A 187 -59.96 33.99 -37.53
CA GLU A 187 -61.09 34.86 -37.20
C GLU A 187 -60.96 36.25 -37.83
N LYS A 188 -59.76 36.83 -37.80
CA LYS A 188 -59.47 38.11 -38.45
C LYS A 188 -59.67 38.02 -39.96
N LYS A 189 -59.26 36.91 -40.57
CA LYS A 189 -59.45 36.67 -42.01
C LYS A 189 -60.94 36.58 -42.37
N ILE A 190 -61.73 35.80 -41.63
CA ILE A 190 -63.19 35.70 -41.83
C ILE A 190 -63.84 37.08 -41.75
N LEU A 191 -63.40 37.93 -40.82
CA LEU A 191 -63.93 39.28 -40.66
C LEU A 191 -63.56 40.20 -41.85
N ILE A 192 -62.33 40.08 -42.36
CA ILE A 192 -61.87 40.81 -43.56
C ILE A 192 -62.66 40.35 -44.79
N ASP A 193 -62.82 39.04 -45.00
CA ASP A 193 -63.56 38.48 -46.12
C ASP A 193 -65.02 38.97 -46.13
N ASN A 194 -65.67 39.02 -44.96
CA ASN A 194 -67.03 39.57 -44.79
C ASN A 194 -67.11 41.08 -45.09
N TYR A 195 -66.06 41.84 -44.75
CA TYR A 195 -65.97 43.26 -45.05
C TYR A 195 -65.84 43.50 -46.56
N GLU A 196 -64.95 42.74 -47.21
CA GLU A 196 -64.74 42.80 -48.67
C GLU A 196 -66.02 42.44 -49.44
N GLU A 197 -66.75 41.42 -49.01
CA GLU A 197 -68.04 41.04 -49.58
C GLU A 197 -69.07 42.19 -49.46
N ARG A 198 -69.20 42.79 -48.27
CA ARG A 198 -70.15 43.88 -48.02
C ARG A 198 -69.81 45.14 -48.82
N ILE A 199 -68.53 45.48 -48.97
CA ILE A 199 -68.10 46.56 -49.87
C ILE A 199 -68.40 46.22 -51.33
N GLY A 200 -68.13 44.99 -51.78
CA GLY A 200 -68.43 44.55 -53.14
C GLY A 200 -69.91 44.69 -53.49
N LEU A 201 -70.82 44.39 -52.55
CA LEU A 201 -72.26 44.58 -52.71
C LEU A 201 -72.64 46.07 -52.87
N ILE A 202 -72.03 46.96 -52.08
CA ILE A 202 -72.26 48.41 -52.18
C ILE A 202 -71.75 48.96 -53.51
N GLU A 203 -70.58 48.52 -53.95
CA GLU A 203 -70.01 48.92 -55.23
C GLU A 203 -70.83 48.43 -56.42
N LYS A 204 -71.37 47.22 -56.34
CA LYS A 204 -72.28 46.68 -57.34
C LYS A 204 -73.59 47.48 -57.40
N GLY A 205 -74.20 47.77 -56.26
CA GLY A 205 -75.38 48.63 -56.18
C GLY A 205 -75.14 50.04 -56.71
N ASN A 206 -73.95 50.61 -56.48
CA ASN A 206 -73.57 51.91 -57.03
C ASN A 206 -73.45 51.88 -58.56
N LYS A 207 -72.85 50.85 -59.14
CA LYS A 207 -72.78 50.67 -60.60
C LYS A 207 -74.19 50.60 -61.20
N GLU A 208 -75.08 49.79 -60.61
CA GLU A 208 -76.47 49.66 -61.04
C GLU A 208 -77.28 50.97 -60.89
N ALA A 209 -76.94 51.82 -59.92
CA ALA A 209 -77.56 53.14 -59.73
C ALA A 209 -77.01 54.21 -60.69
N LYS A 210 -75.71 54.18 -61.01
CA LYS A 210 -75.07 55.05 -62.01
C LYS A 210 -75.63 54.78 -63.42
N ASP A 211 -75.96 53.53 -63.73
CA ASP A 211 -76.58 53.16 -65.01
C ASP A 211 -78.04 53.66 -65.16
N ASN A 212 -78.68 54.15 -64.07
CA ASN A 212 -80.12 54.46 -64.03
C ASN A 212 -80.50 55.94 -63.69
N SER A 213 -79.57 56.87 -63.41
CA SER A 213 -79.95 58.25 -63.02
C SER A 213 -78.95 59.37 -63.37
N PHE A 214 -79.47 60.57 -63.68
CA PHE A 214 -78.73 61.74 -64.20
C PHE A 214 -78.28 62.75 -63.11
N SER A 215 -78.06 62.30 -61.86
CA SER A 215 -77.57 63.17 -60.77
C SER A 215 -76.42 62.52 -59.99
N GLU A 216 -75.21 62.54 -60.56
CA GLU A 216 -74.05 61.76 -60.12
C GLU A 216 -73.40 62.20 -58.80
N GLN A 217 -73.47 63.49 -58.45
CA GLN A 217 -72.58 64.03 -57.43
C GLN A 217 -73.06 63.82 -55.98
N LYS A 218 -74.39 63.80 -55.76
CA LYS A 218 -74.97 63.65 -54.42
C LYS A 218 -75.01 62.19 -53.93
N THR A 219 -74.90 61.24 -54.85
CA THR A 219 -74.88 59.81 -54.57
C THR A 219 -73.48 59.32 -54.18
N GLU A 220 -72.42 59.98 -54.64
CA GLU A 220 -71.04 59.55 -54.41
C GLU A 220 -70.56 59.85 -52.98
N ASP A 221 -70.90 61.03 -52.44
CA ASP A 221 -70.57 61.40 -51.05
C ASP A 221 -71.27 60.48 -50.04
N ASN A 222 -72.56 60.16 -50.26
CA ASN A 222 -73.30 59.24 -49.40
C ASN A 222 -72.69 57.82 -49.38
N ILE A 223 -72.13 57.37 -50.50
CA ILE A 223 -71.48 56.06 -50.60
C ILE A 223 -70.12 56.08 -49.92
N LYS A 224 -69.40 57.19 -50.01
CA LYS A 224 -68.13 57.38 -49.29
C LYS A 224 -68.33 57.37 -47.78
N ASP A 225 -69.36 58.05 -47.29
CA ASP A 225 -69.72 58.07 -45.87
C ASP A 225 -70.17 56.70 -45.37
N GLU A 226 -70.98 55.96 -46.15
CA GLU A 226 -71.39 54.60 -45.77
C GLU A 226 -70.21 53.61 -45.82
N LYS A 227 -69.28 53.74 -46.78
CA LYS A 227 -68.03 52.97 -46.79
C LYS A 227 -67.19 53.26 -45.55
N GLN A 228 -67.02 54.53 -45.17
CA GLN A 228 -66.26 54.91 -43.98
C GLN A 228 -66.92 54.39 -42.70
N ARG A 229 -68.25 54.47 -42.62
CA ARG A 229 -69.01 53.91 -41.48
C ARG A 229 -68.80 52.41 -41.35
N ILE A 230 -68.75 51.67 -42.48
CA ILE A 230 -68.45 50.24 -42.47
C ILE A 230 -67.00 49.99 -42.05
N VAL A 231 -66.03 50.78 -42.52
CA VAL A 231 -64.63 50.71 -42.06
C VAL A 231 -64.55 50.85 -40.55
N ASP A 232 -65.21 51.86 -39.98
CA ASP A 232 -65.18 52.13 -38.55
C ASP A 232 -65.87 51.01 -37.74
N GLU A 233 -67.01 50.50 -38.22
CA GLU A 233 -67.71 49.35 -37.61
C GLU A 233 -66.82 48.10 -37.55
N TYR A 234 -66.10 47.81 -38.63
CA TYR A 234 -65.21 46.65 -38.69
C TYR A 234 -63.90 46.86 -37.90
N LEU A 235 -63.36 48.08 -37.86
CA LEU A 235 -62.22 48.41 -37.00
C LEU A 235 -62.57 48.24 -35.52
N GLU A 236 -63.76 48.63 -35.10
CA GLU A 236 -64.22 48.44 -33.73
C GLU A 236 -64.37 46.94 -33.38
N LYS A 237 -64.91 46.14 -34.31
CA LYS A 237 -64.96 44.68 -34.15
C LYS A 237 -63.57 44.04 -34.07
N ILE A 238 -62.61 44.48 -34.90
CA ILE A 238 -61.21 44.00 -34.81
C ILE A 238 -60.63 44.31 -33.43
N LYS A 239 -60.82 45.53 -32.90
CA LYS A 239 -60.36 45.90 -31.56
C LYS A 239 -60.99 45.04 -30.46
N LEU A 240 -62.28 44.69 -30.60
CA LEU A 240 -62.97 43.83 -29.65
C LEU A 240 -62.39 42.40 -29.68
N ILE A 241 -62.13 41.85 -30.86
CA ILE A 241 -61.49 40.53 -31.03
C ILE A 241 -60.06 40.56 -30.48
N GLU A 242 -59.28 41.62 -30.73
CA GLU A 242 -57.93 41.77 -30.15
C GLU A 242 -57.95 41.82 -28.62
N LYS A 243 -58.94 42.49 -28.03
CA LYS A 243 -59.11 42.53 -26.58
C LYS A 243 -59.44 41.13 -26.05
N GLN A 244 -60.40 40.46 -26.66
CA GLN A 244 -60.82 39.11 -26.24
C GLN A 244 -59.69 38.08 -26.40
N PHE A 245 -58.92 38.17 -27.50
CA PHE A 245 -57.72 37.36 -27.71
C PHE A 245 -56.68 37.54 -26.59
N ASN A 246 -56.45 38.78 -26.14
CA ASN A 246 -55.52 39.05 -25.04
C ASN A 246 -56.04 38.52 -23.70
N GLU A 247 -57.35 38.58 -23.46
CA GLU A 247 -57.98 37.99 -22.27
C GLU A 247 -57.85 36.46 -22.28
N ASP A 248 -58.19 35.81 -23.40
CA ASP A 248 -58.05 34.36 -23.58
C ASP A 248 -56.59 33.91 -23.47
N LYS A 249 -55.66 34.67 -24.03
CA LYS A 249 -54.21 34.42 -23.89
C LYS A 249 -53.79 34.42 -22.42
N ASN A 250 -54.24 35.38 -21.63
CA ASN A 250 -53.90 35.47 -20.22
C ASN A 250 -54.53 34.33 -19.40
N ILE A 251 -55.75 33.92 -19.72
CA ILE A 251 -56.40 32.76 -19.09
C ILE A 251 -55.60 31.48 -19.37
N VAL A 252 -55.24 31.24 -20.64
CA VAL A 252 -54.45 30.06 -21.03
C VAL A 252 -53.07 30.06 -20.37
N ILE A 253 -52.40 31.22 -20.26
CA ILE A 253 -51.14 31.34 -19.54
C ILE A 253 -51.32 30.97 -18.06
N SER A 254 -52.36 31.47 -17.40
CA SER A 254 -52.62 31.18 -15.99
C SER A 254 -52.93 29.70 -15.73
N GLU A 255 -53.75 29.07 -16.58
CA GLU A 255 -54.05 27.64 -16.49
C GLU A 255 -52.80 26.76 -16.67
N LEU A 256 -51.92 27.13 -17.61
CA LEU A 256 -50.65 26.44 -17.81
C LEU A 256 -49.73 26.61 -16.60
N GLU A 257 -49.60 27.82 -16.07
CA GLU A 257 -48.80 28.07 -14.87
C GLU A 257 -49.27 27.21 -13.69
N GLN A 258 -50.58 27.06 -13.52
CA GLN A 258 -51.15 26.20 -12.47
C GLN A 258 -50.86 24.72 -12.72
N LYS A 259 -51.00 24.22 -13.96
CA LYS A 259 -50.63 22.83 -14.31
C LYS A 259 -49.15 22.55 -14.07
N PHE A 260 -48.27 23.45 -14.53
CA PHE A 260 -46.83 23.32 -14.32
C PHE A 260 -46.44 23.40 -12.85
N ALA A 261 -47.15 24.17 -12.03
CA ALA A 261 -46.92 24.19 -10.59
C ALA A 261 -47.22 22.82 -9.96
N GLY A 262 -48.33 22.19 -10.35
CA GLY A 262 -48.68 20.83 -9.89
C GLY A 262 -47.70 19.76 -10.36
N GLU A 263 -47.32 19.76 -11.65
CA GLU A 263 -46.32 18.83 -12.20
C GLU A 263 -44.96 19.00 -11.53
N LYS A 264 -44.54 20.25 -11.26
CA LYS A 264 -43.31 20.54 -10.53
C LYS A 264 -43.34 19.94 -9.12
N GLU A 265 -44.45 20.07 -8.41
CA GLU A 265 -44.60 19.51 -7.06
C GLU A 265 -44.59 17.98 -7.08
N GLU A 266 -45.25 17.34 -8.06
CA GLU A 266 -45.20 15.88 -8.24
C GLU A 266 -43.78 15.37 -8.55
N ILE A 267 -43.04 16.09 -9.41
CA ILE A 267 -41.65 15.78 -9.72
C ILE A 267 -40.77 15.92 -8.46
N ILE A 268 -40.93 17.00 -7.70
CA ILE A 268 -40.22 17.21 -6.43
C ILE A 268 -40.48 16.03 -5.48
N ASN A 269 -41.75 15.68 -5.24
CA ASN A 269 -42.12 14.59 -4.35
C ASN A 269 -41.51 13.24 -4.79
N LYS A 270 -41.54 12.94 -6.09
CA LYS A 270 -40.95 11.70 -6.64
C LYS A 270 -39.43 11.64 -6.44
N TYR A 271 -38.76 12.78 -6.46
CA TYR A 271 -37.31 12.85 -6.21
C TYR A 271 -36.98 12.82 -4.72
N GLU A 272 -37.79 13.45 -3.87
CA GLU A 272 -37.66 13.33 -2.42
C GLU A 272 -37.79 11.86 -1.99
N GLU A 273 -38.75 11.11 -2.54
CA GLU A 273 -38.89 9.67 -2.29
C GLU A 273 -37.66 8.88 -2.77
N LYS A 274 -37.12 9.17 -3.96
CA LYS A 274 -35.87 8.53 -4.44
C LYS A 274 -34.68 8.87 -3.55
N ILE A 275 -34.58 10.12 -3.08
CA ILE A 275 -33.52 10.54 -2.15
C ILE A 275 -33.62 9.74 -0.85
N GLU A 276 -34.82 9.60 -0.29
CA GLU A 276 -35.06 8.81 0.93
C GLU A 276 -34.70 7.33 0.73
N GLN A 277 -35.03 6.76 -0.44
CA GLN A 277 -34.61 5.40 -0.81
C GLN A 277 -33.08 5.27 -0.89
N PHE A 278 -32.39 6.23 -1.51
CA PHE A 278 -30.92 6.25 -1.59
C PHE A 278 -30.27 6.42 -0.21
N GLU A 279 -30.83 7.27 0.65
CA GLU A 279 -30.35 7.45 2.02
C GLU A 279 -30.54 6.17 2.85
N SER A 280 -31.67 5.49 2.69
CA SER A 280 -31.93 4.19 3.30
C SER A 280 -30.96 3.11 2.83
N GLU A 281 -30.71 3.01 1.52
CA GLU A 281 -29.75 2.07 0.93
C GLU A 281 -28.31 2.38 1.38
N LYS A 282 -27.93 3.65 1.41
CA LYS A 282 -26.64 4.12 1.95
C LYS A 282 -26.47 3.67 3.40
N GLN A 283 -27.49 3.85 4.24
CA GLN A 283 -27.45 3.43 5.63
C GLN A 283 -27.32 1.90 5.76
N ARG A 284 -28.00 1.14 4.89
CA ARG A 284 -27.86 -0.32 4.83
C ARG A 284 -26.41 -0.73 4.51
N ILE A 285 -25.80 -0.13 3.48
CA ILE A 285 -24.41 -0.41 3.09
C ILE A 285 -23.43 -0.04 4.22
N ILE A 286 -23.65 1.08 4.91
CA ILE A 286 -22.82 1.47 6.07
C ILE A 286 -22.93 0.41 7.16
N ASN A 287 -24.13 -0.02 7.51
CA ASN A 287 -24.33 -1.06 8.53
C ASN A 287 -23.67 -2.39 8.15
N GLU A 288 -23.86 -2.85 6.90
CA GLU A 288 -23.22 -4.08 6.39
C GLU A 288 -21.68 -3.98 6.39
N SER A 289 -21.14 -2.80 6.10
CA SER A 289 -19.69 -2.57 6.10
C SER A 289 -19.14 -2.55 7.52
N SER A 290 -19.82 -1.89 8.45
CA SER A 290 -19.47 -1.88 9.87
C SER A 290 -19.48 -3.29 10.47
N GLU A 291 -20.49 -4.11 10.16
CA GLU A 291 -20.54 -5.52 10.58
C GLU A 291 -19.34 -6.33 10.06
N LYS A 292 -18.94 -6.12 8.80
CA LYS A 292 -17.75 -6.77 8.22
C LYS A 292 -16.45 -6.32 8.89
N ILE A 293 -16.32 -5.04 9.23
CA ILE A 293 -15.16 -4.51 9.96
C ILE A 293 -15.06 -5.18 11.34
N VAL A 294 -16.17 -5.26 12.08
CA VAL A 294 -16.20 -5.92 13.40
C VAL A 294 -15.81 -7.41 13.29
N LEU A 295 -16.27 -8.11 12.24
CA LEU A 295 -15.86 -9.51 11.99
C LEU A 295 -14.37 -9.64 11.70
N LEU A 296 -13.81 -8.75 10.87
CA LEU A 296 -12.37 -8.74 10.56
C LEU A 296 -11.52 -8.40 11.79
N GLU A 297 -11.94 -7.44 12.62
CA GLU A 297 -11.28 -7.11 13.88
C GLU A 297 -11.29 -8.30 14.84
N LYS A 298 -12.42 -9.02 14.93
CA LYS A 298 -12.51 -10.24 15.74
C LYS A 298 -11.55 -11.32 15.23
N GLN A 299 -11.50 -11.56 13.92
CA GLN A 299 -10.59 -12.53 13.32
C GLN A 299 -9.12 -12.15 13.54
N TYR A 300 -8.77 -10.88 13.38
CA TYR A 300 -7.42 -10.38 13.65
C TYR A 300 -7.01 -10.57 15.13
N LEU A 301 -7.93 -10.33 16.07
CA LEU A 301 -7.69 -10.59 17.50
C LEU A 301 -7.49 -12.08 17.78
N GLU A 302 -8.28 -12.96 17.17
CA GLU A 302 -8.11 -14.42 17.28
C GLU A 302 -6.75 -14.87 16.73
N ASP A 303 -6.36 -14.42 15.54
CA ASP A 303 -5.06 -14.73 14.91
C ASP A 303 -3.89 -14.22 15.77
N LYS A 304 -4.03 -13.01 16.33
CA LYS A 304 -3.04 -12.44 17.25
C LYS A 304 -2.93 -13.28 18.53
N GLN A 305 -4.05 -13.72 19.10
CA GLN A 305 -4.06 -14.59 20.28
C GLN A 305 -3.29 -15.89 19.99
N ILE A 306 -3.56 -16.51 18.83
CA ILE A 306 -2.88 -17.74 18.38
C ILE A 306 -1.37 -17.50 18.24
N ALA A 307 -0.95 -16.39 17.63
CA ALA A 307 0.47 -16.05 17.49
C ALA A 307 1.15 -15.87 18.85
N LEU A 308 0.49 -15.21 19.80
CA LEU A 308 0.99 -14.98 21.15
C LEU A 308 1.13 -16.30 21.93
N THR A 309 0.15 -17.20 21.81
CA THR A 309 0.23 -18.55 22.40
C THR A 309 1.36 -19.40 21.77
N LYS A 310 1.59 -19.28 20.45
CA LYS A 310 2.72 -19.94 19.79
C LYS A 310 4.05 -19.40 20.30
N GLN A 311 4.18 -18.08 20.47
CA GLN A 311 5.39 -17.46 20.97
C GLN A 311 5.68 -17.85 22.42
N GLN A 312 4.64 -17.95 23.27
CA GLN A 312 4.74 -18.47 24.63
C GLN A 312 5.24 -19.92 24.64
N LYS A 313 4.69 -20.80 23.79
CA LYS A 313 5.16 -22.19 23.67
C LYS A 313 6.63 -22.28 23.27
N ILE A 314 7.07 -21.47 22.29
CA ILE A 314 8.48 -21.42 21.88
C ILE A 314 9.39 -20.98 23.04
N LEU A 315 8.95 -19.97 23.81
CA LEU A 315 9.67 -19.52 25.01
C LEU A 315 9.75 -20.61 26.10
N GLU A 316 8.66 -21.33 26.34
CA GLU A 316 8.61 -22.46 27.27
C GLU A 316 9.51 -23.62 26.82
N GLU A 317 9.48 -23.96 25.53
CA GLU A 317 10.35 -24.98 24.93
C GLU A 317 11.83 -24.58 25.05
N ASN A 318 12.17 -23.34 24.69
CA ASN A 318 13.54 -22.82 24.83
C ASN A 318 14.01 -22.83 26.29
N TYR A 319 13.16 -22.40 27.22
CA TYR A 319 13.46 -22.43 28.65
C TYR A 319 13.66 -23.87 29.15
N SER A 320 12.84 -24.82 28.67
CA SER A 320 12.97 -26.23 29.02
C SER A 320 14.25 -26.85 28.45
N GLU A 321 14.66 -26.46 27.24
CA GLU A 321 15.89 -26.92 26.60
C GLU A 321 17.12 -26.32 27.27
N GLU A 322 17.09 -25.05 27.65
CA GLU A 322 18.16 -24.40 28.40
C GLU A 322 18.29 -25.00 29.81
N LYS A 323 17.16 -25.25 30.50
CA LYS A 323 17.15 -25.98 31.77
C LYS A 323 17.73 -27.39 31.60
N ARG A 324 17.40 -28.09 30.52
CA ARG A 324 17.97 -29.41 30.22
C ARG A 324 19.47 -29.34 29.98
N LYS A 325 19.95 -28.39 29.17
CA LYS A 325 21.39 -28.16 28.95
C LYS A 325 22.13 -27.90 30.26
N ILE A 326 21.57 -27.03 31.12
CA ILE A 326 22.14 -26.75 32.45
C ILE A 326 22.17 -28.03 33.29
N THR A 327 21.09 -28.82 33.26
CA THR A 327 21.01 -30.09 34.01
C THR A 327 22.04 -31.09 33.49
N ASP A 328 22.14 -31.28 32.17
CA ASP A 328 23.13 -32.14 31.52
C ASP A 328 24.56 -31.69 31.86
N GLU A 329 24.83 -30.37 31.88
CA GLU A 329 26.13 -29.81 32.23
C GLU A 329 26.47 -30.02 33.72
N TYR A 330 25.48 -29.91 34.61
CA TYR A 330 25.65 -30.25 36.02
C TYR A 330 25.83 -31.75 36.24
N GLU A 331 25.08 -32.60 35.53
CA GLU A 331 25.25 -34.06 35.57
C GLU A 331 26.63 -34.47 35.06
N GLU A 332 27.12 -33.84 33.99
CA GLU A 332 28.49 -34.03 33.49
C GLU A 332 29.52 -33.59 34.52
N LYS A 333 29.37 -32.41 35.13
CA LYS A 333 30.27 -31.93 36.21
C LYS A 333 30.22 -32.83 37.43
N ILE A 334 29.04 -33.33 37.82
CA ILE A 334 28.88 -34.31 38.91
C ILE A 334 29.54 -35.63 38.51
N GLY A 335 29.39 -36.08 37.26
CA GLY A 335 30.03 -37.27 36.74
C GLY A 335 31.56 -37.16 36.74
N ILE A 336 32.10 -36.02 36.30
CA ILE A 336 33.53 -35.69 36.37
C ILE A 336 33.97 -35.66 37.83
N PHE A 337 33.25 -34.98 38.72
CA PHE A 337 33.58 -34.91 40.14
C PHE A 337 33.52 -36.27 40.83
N GLN A 338 32.53 -37.12 40.51
CA GLN A 338 32.43 -38.49 41.02
C GLN A 338 33.54 -39.37 40.47
N LYS A 339 33.92 -39.20 39.20
CA LYS A 339 35.02 -39.92 38.56
C LYS A 339 36.37 -39.48 39.09
N GLU A 340 36.58 -38.19 39.34
CA GLU A 340 37.75 -37.64 40.01
C GLU A 340 37.80 -38.06 41.47
N LYS A 341 36.66 -38.06 42.18
CA LYS A 341 36.55 -38.58 43.54
C LYS A 341 36.84 -40.08 43.57
N SER A 342 36.36 -40.86 42.61
CA SER A 342 36.65 -42.29 42.48
C SER A 342 38.10 -42.54 42.11
N ASN A 343 38.69 -41.73 41.21
CA ASN A 343 40.10 -41.81 40.85
C ASN A 343 41.01 -41.38 41.99
N ASN A 344 40.61 -40.37 42.78
CA ASN A 344 41.33 -39.97 43.98
C ASN A 344 41.14 -41.00 45.08
N PHE A 345 39.95 -41.58 45.27
CA PHE A 345 39.75 -42.71 46.16
C PHE A 345 40.52 -43.94 45.70
N GLU A 346 40.68 -44.20 44.41
CA GLU A 346 41.50 -45.31 43.90
C GLU A 346 42.98 -45.02 44.04
N LYS A 347 43.43 -43.79 43.83
CA LYS A 347 44.81 -43.37 44.09
C LYS A 347 45.14 -43.40 45.57
N GLU A 348 44.22 -42.97 46.43
CA GLU A 348 44.35 -42.97 47.88
C GLU A 348 44.19 -44.38 48.43
N LYS A 349 43.27 -45.20 47.90
CA LYS A 349 43.20 -46.64 48.19
C LYS A 349 44.45 -47.35 47.71
N LYS A 350 45.03 -46.98 46.56
CA LYS A 350 46.29 -47.53 46.08
C LYS A 350 47.46 -47.05 46.94
N HIS A 351 47.48 -45.79 47.36
CA HIS A 351 48.47 -45.27 48.30
C HIS A 351 48.35 -45.96 49.66
N ILE A 352 47.14 -46.12 50.20
CA ILE A 352 46.86 -46.85 51.44
C ILE A 352 47.17 -48.33 51.27
N ILE A 353 46.90 -48.95 50.11
CA ILE A 353 47.29 -50.33 49.85
C ILE A 353 48.81 -50.45 49.74
N ASP A 354 49.49 -49.52 49.08
CA ASP A 354 50.95 -49.52 48.94
C ASP A 354 51.62 -49.22 50.29
N GLU A 355 51.04 -48.33 51.10
CA GLU A 355 51.47 -47.97 52.45
C GLU A 355 51.16 -49.08 53.45
N LEU A 356 49.98 -49.69 53.40
CA LEU A 356 49.66 -50.92 54.15
C LEU A 356 50.45 -52.11 53.64
N MET A 357 50.88 -52.16 52.39
CA MET A 357 51.71 -53.24 51.85
C MET A 357 53.17 -53.03 52.24
N ILE A 358 53.66 -51.79 52.30
CA ILE A 358 54.96 -51.45 52.89
C ILE A 358 54.94 -51.75 54.39
N GLN A 359 53.90 -51.32 55.11
CA GLN A 359 53.74 -51.58 56.53
C GLN A 359 53.51 -53.08 56.81
N HIS A 360 52.78 -53.80 55.96
CA HIS A 360 52.63 -55.25 56.06
C HIS A 360 53.91 -55.99 55.63
N LEU A 361 54.74 -55.44 54.74
CA LEU A 361 56.06 -55.98 54.41
C LEU A 361 57.06 -55.72 55.54
N GLU A 362 57.03 -54.55 56.16
CA GLU A 362 57.82 -54.21 57.35
C GLU A 362 57.36 -55.02 58.57
N ASP A 363 56.07 -55.14 58.80
CA ASP A 363 55.48 -56.01 59.83
C ASP A 363 55.70 -57.48 59.51
N LYS A 364 55.71 -57.90 58.23
CA LYS A 364 56.13 -59.26 57.83
C LYS A 364 57.63 -59.44 57.96
N GLN A 365 58.46 -58.42 57.84
CA GLN A 365 59.90 -58.52 57.96
C GLN A 365 60.32 -58.52 59.44
N ILE A 366 59.59 -57.78 60.28
CA ILE A 366 59.63 -57.87 61.75
C ILE A 366 59.04 -59.20 62.20
N ALA A 367 57.89 -59.63 61.67
CA ALA A 367 57.29 -60.92 61.98
C ALA A 367 58.09 -62.08 61.40
N LEU A 368 58.81 -61.95 60.29
CA LEU A 368 59.75 -62.95 59.75
C LEU A 368 61.04 -62.95 60.57
N SER A 369 61.50 -61.84 61.12
CA SER A 369 62.64 -61.85 62.06
C SER A 369 62.23 -62.45 63.41
N VAL A 370 60.99 -62.20 63.87
CA VAL A 370 60.43 -62.75 65.11
C VAL A 370 60.00 -64.21 64.90
N LEU A 371 59.51 -64.58 63.71
CA LEU A 371 59.21 -65.94 63.32
C LEU A 371 60.46 -66.70 62.94
N GLN A 372 61.55 -66.10 62.45
CA GLN A 372 62.85 -66.78 62.30
C GLN A 372 63.44 -67.07 63.67
N LYS A 373 63.35 -66.13 64.61
CA LYS A 373 63.78 -66.35 66.00
C LYS A 373 62.90 -67.36 66.74
N LYS A 374 61.58 -67.33 66.53
CA LYS A 374 60.63 -68.33 67.07
C LYS A 374 60.60 -69.63 66.28
N LEU A 375 60.97 -69.65 64.99
CA LEU A 375 61.19 -70.87 64.22
C LEU A 375 62.49 -71.49 64.69
N GLU A 376 63.57 -70.75 64.94
CA GLU A 376 64.81 -71.33 65.48
C GLU A 376 64.59 -71.88 66.89
N GLU A 377 63.82 -71.19 67.74
CA GLU A 377 63.40 -71.74 69.05
C GLU A 377 62.43 -72.93 68.91
N LYS A 378 61.46 -72.92 67.99
CA LYS A 378 60.56 -74.06 67.71
C LYS A 378 61.19 -75.18 66.88
N PHE A 379 62.28 -74.92 66.16
CA PHE A 379 63.07 -75.93 65.45
C PHE A 379 64.07 -76.58 66.41
N GLU A 380 64.53 -75.90 67.46
CA GLU A 380 65.23 -76.55 68.57
C GLU A 380 64.27 -77.32 69.49
N GLU A 381 63.13 -76.77 69.88
CA GLU A 381 62.10 -77.50 70.65
C GLU A 381 61.44 -78.61 69.83
N GLY A 382 61.23 -78.38 68.53
CA GLY A 382 60.75 -79.37 67.58
C GLY A 382 61.80 -80.44 67.27
N ARG A 383 63.09 -80.11 67.16
CA ARG A 383 64.16 -81.13 67.10
C ARG A 383 64.22 -81.95 68.38
N LYS A 384 64.03 -81.34 69.55
CA LYS A 384 64.05 -82.05 70.83
C LYS A 384 62.82 -82.96 71.01
N ALA A 385 61.63 -82.48 70.68
CA ALA A 385 60.39 -83.26 70.72
C ALA A 385 60.32 -84.34 69.62
N ILE A 386 60.88 -84.08 68.43
CA ILE A 386 61.00 -85.08 67.36
C ILE A 386 62.08 -86.11 67.72
N ILE A 387 63.19 -85.75 68.37
CA ILE A 387 64.16 -86.73 68.89
C ILE A 387 63.50 -87.59 69.99
N ASP A 388 62.73 -86.98 70.90
CA ASP A 388 62.03 -87.72 71.98
C ASP A 388 60.89 -88.62 71.44
N GLU A 389 60.12 -88.17 70.43
CA GLU A 389 59.03 -88.94 69.79
C GLU A 389 59.55 -90.02 68.81
N TYR A 390 60.68 -89.77 68.13
CA TYR A 390 61.38 -90.81 67.36
C TYR A 390 62.10 -91.81 68.28
N GLU A 391 62.65 -91.44 69.43
CA GLU A 391 63.17 -92.40 70.42
C GLU A 391 62.05 -93.25 71.04
N GLU A 392 60.86 -92.70 71.24
CA GLU A 392 59.67 -93.44 71.70
C GLU A 392 59.09 -94.37 70.63
N LYS A 393 58.98 -93.91 69.37
CA LYS A 393 58.51 -94.74 68.24
C LYS A 393 59.54 -95.76 67.79
N ILE A 394 60.84 -95.48 67.86
CA ILE A 394 61.93 -96.47 67.67
C ILE A 394 61.92 -97.49 68.81
N GLY A 395 61.64 -97.08 70.06
CA GLY A 395 61.48 -98.01 71.20
C GLY A 395 60.25 -98.94 71.10
N ILE A 396 59.17 -98.49 70.43
CA ILE A 396 57.99 -99.31 70.13
C ILE A 396 58.25 -100.23 68.91
N PHE A 397 58.89 -99.71 67.86
CA PHE A 397 59.26 -100.51 66.68
C PHE A 397 60.38 -101.53 66.95
N GLU A 398 61.35 -101.28 67.84
CA GLU A 398 62.37 -102.26 68.23
C GLU A 398 61.79 -103.38 69.14
N LYS A 399 60.65 -103.12 69.78
CA LYS A 399 59.87 -104.12 70.51
C LYS A 399 59.05 -104.99 69.56
N GLU A 400 58.41 -104.40 68.56
CA GLU A 400 57.62 -105.13 67.55
C GLU A 400 58.51 -105.86 66.51
N ASN A 401 59.71 -105.34 66.20
CA ASN A 401 60.68 -105.97 65.29
C ASN A 401 61.58 -107.03 65.99
N LYS A 402 61.49 -107.17 67.32
CA LYS A 402 62.01 -108.31 68.09
C LYS A 402 61.01 -109.47 68.20
N GLU A 403 59.72 -109.22 67.99
CA GLU A 403 58.66 -110.24 67.99
C GLU A 403 58.20 -110.69 66.58
N ALA A 404 58.68 -110.02 65.52
CA ALA A 404 58.54 -110.47 64.13
C ALA A 404 59.89 -110.78 63.46
N LYS A 405 60.89 -111.20 64.25
CA LYS A 405 62.19 -111.68 63.75
C LYS A 405 62.12 -113.18 63.48
N ASP A 406 61.28 -113.55 62.52
CA ASP A 406 61.29 -114.80 61.73
C ASP A 406 60.11 -114.74 60.74
N TYR A 407 60.38 -114.32 59.50
CA TYR A 407 59.70 -114.61 58.22
C TYR A 407 59.76 -113.43 57.23
N SER A 408 60.43 -113.68 56.10
CA SER A 408 60.43 -112.99 54.77
C SER A 408 60.52 -111.45 54.67
N LEU A 409 61.71 -110.98 54.27
CA LEU A 409 62.10 -109.60 53.90
C LEU A 409 61.38 -109.00 52.65
N SER A 410 60.36 -109.67 52.10
CA SER A 410 59.65 -109.22 50.88
C SER A 410 58.35 -108.48 51.13
N GLU A 411 57.72 -108.61 52.31
CA GLU A 411 56.41 -107.99 52.58
C GLU A 411 56.50 -106.56 53.12
N GLN A 412 57.60 -106.20 53.79
CA GLN A 412 57.81 -104.84 54.34
C GLN A 412 57.97 -103.78 53.26
N LYS A 413 58.75 -104.05 52.20
CA LYS A 413 58.90 -103.13 51.07
C LYS A 413 57.58 -102.91 50.33
N LEU A 414 56.74 -103.94 50.24
CA LEU A 414 55.44 -103.87 49.59
C LEU A 414 54.44 -102.98 50.37
N PHE A 415 54.60 -102.88 51.68
CA PHE A 415 53.72 -102.08 52.52
C PHE A 415 54.11 -100.59 52.51
N GLU A 416 55.41 -100.28 52.57
CA GLU A 416 55.91 -98.91 52.43
C GLU A 416 55.60 -98.33 51.05
N GLU A 417 55.74 -99.13 49.99
CA GLU A 417 55.40 -98.71 48.62
C GLU A 417 53.90 -98.43 48.46
N LYS A 418 53.02 -99.19 49.13
CA LYS A 418 51.57 -98.93 49.15
C LYS A 418 51.22 -97.62 49.87
N ILE A 419 51.89 -97.31 50.97
CA ILE A 419 51.65 -96.07 51.72
C ILE A 419 52.08 -94.86 50.91
N GLU A 420 53.24 -94.93 50.26
CA GLU A 420 53.75 -93.82 49.44
C GLU A 420 52.90 -93.62 48.19
N ALA A 421 52.44 -94.71 47.56
CA ALA A 421 51.50 -94.65 46.45
C ALA A 421 50.17 -93.99 46.85
N GLU A 422 49.63 -94.27 48.04
CA GLU A 422 48.36 -93.69 48.48
C GLU A 422 48.50 -92.20 48.83
N LYS A 423 49.63 -91.78 49.42
CA LYS A 423 49.93 -90.35 49.62
C LYS A 423 49.98 -89.59 48.30
N GLN A 424 50.67 -90.13 47.30
CA GLN A 424 50.75 -89.52 45.98
C GLN A 424 49.37 -89.48 45.30
N ARG A 425 48.54 -90.51 45.49
CA ARG A 425 47.17 -90.54 44.97
C ARG A 425 46.32 -89.40 45.53
N ILE A 426 46.37 -89.18 46.85
CA ILE A 426 45.60 -88.12 47.53
C ILE A 426 46.05 -86.73 47.07
N VAL A 427 47.36 -86.50 46.98
CA VAL A 427 47.91 -85.21 46.50
C VAL A 427 47.45 -84.94 45.06
N ASN A 428 47.53 -85.93 44.17
CA ASN A 428 47.10 -85.79 42.79
C ASN A 428 45.58 -85.54 42.66
N GLU A 429 44.77 -86.20 43.48
CA GLU A 429 43.31 -85.99 43.48
C GLU A 429 42.94 -84.56 43.90
N HIS A 430 43.62 -83.99 44.90
CA HIS A 430 43.41 -82.60 45.31
C HIS A 430 43.89 -81.59 44.27
N LEU A 431 45.01 -81.87 43.59
CA LEU A 431 45.54 -81.02 42.53
C LEU A 431 44.60 -80.94 41.33
N GLU A 432 43.99 -82.06 40.93
CA GLU A 432 42.99 -82.09 39.85
C GLU A 432 41.71 -81.35 40.22
N LYS A 433 41.26 -81.43 41.48
CA LYS A 433 40.11 -80.65 41.97
C LYS A 433 40.38 -79.13 41.92
N ILE A 434 41.58 -78.69 42.28
CA ILE A 434 41.98 -77.28 42.19
C ILE A 434 41.97 -76.80 40.73
N LYS A 435 42.57 -77.55 39.80
CA LYS A 435 42.56 -77.21 38.36
C LYS A 435 41.15 -77.12 37.79
N LEU A 436 40.24 -78.00 38.21
CA LEU A 436 38.85 -77.98 37.75
C LEU A 436 38.12 -76.70 38.20
N ILE A 437 38.33 -76.27 39.44
CA ILE A 437 37.73 -75.04 39.98
C ILE A 437 38.28 -73.80 39.26
N GLU A 438 39.60 -73.72 39.03
CA GLU A 438 40.21 -72.61 38.28
C GLU A 438 39.68 -72.53 36.85
N LYS A 439 39.50 -73.68 36.19
CA LYS A 439 38.92 -73.74 34.85
C LYS A 439 37.48 -73.22 34.83
N GLN A 440 36.63 -73.67 35.76
CA GLN A 440 35.25 -73.21 35.86
C GLN A 440 35.15 -71.71 36.17
N PHE A 441 36.01 -71.19 37.04
CA PHE A 441 36.06 -69.78 37.37
C PHE A 441 36.45 -68.91 36.17
N ASN A 442 37.46 -69.34 35.39
CA ASN A 442 37.90 -68.62 34.21
C ASN A 442 36.86 -68.64 33.07
N GLU A 443 36.19 -69.77 32.86
CA GLU A 443 35.09 -69.89 31.89
C GLU A 443 33.91 -68.98 32.27
N SER A 444 33.53 -68.96 33.56
CA SER A 444 32.46 -68.08 34.05
C SER A 444 32.80 -66.60 33.88
N ASN A 445 34.05 -66.19 34.13
CA ASN A 445 34.47 -64.80 33.98
C ASN A 445 34.56 -64.38 32.51
N GLN A 446 34.99 -65.26 31.61
CA GLN A 446 35.01 -64.95 30.17
C GLN A 446 33.59 -64.71 29.63
N ILE A 447 32.62 -65.51 30.06
CA ILE A 447 31.21 -65.34 29.67
C ILE A 447 30.70 -63.97 30.16
N ALA A 448 30.88 -63.64 31.44
CA ALA A 448 30.44 -62.35 32.00
C ALA A 448 31.09 -61.14 31.30
N ILE A 449 32.38 -61.22 30.96
CA ILE A 449 33.08 -60.16 30.23
C ILE A 449 32.53 -60.02 28.79
N SER A 450 32.20 -61.14 28.14
CA SER A 450 31.64 -61.11 26.77
C SER A 450 30.24 -60.49 26.73
N GLU A 451 29.38 -60.81 27.71
CA GLU A 451 28.03 -60.24 27.83
C GLU A 451 28.07 -58.73 28.12
N LEU A 452 28.97 -58.29 28.99
CA LEU A 452 29.15 -56.85 29.27
C LEU A 452 29.64 -56.08 28.05
N LYS A 453 30.57 -56.65 27.26
CA LYS A 453 31.02 -56.03 26.00
C LYS A 453 29.90 -55.91 24.99
N GLN A 454 29.07 -56.95 24.85
CA GLN A 454 27.94 -56.92 23.93
C GLN A 454 26.94 -55.83 24.31
N LYS A 455 26.56 -55.72 25.60
CA LYS A 455 25.66 -54.66 26.07
C LYS A 455 26.22 -53.26 25.82
N PHE A 456 27.52 -53.08 26.06
CA PHE A 456 28.19 -51.79 25.80
C PHE A 456 28.17 -51.42 24.30
N ASP A 457 28.39 -52.39 23.40
CA ASP A 457 28.35 -52.15 21.96
C ASP A 457 26.92 -51.87 21.46
N GLU A 458 25.90 -52.46 22.07
CA GLU A 458 24.48 -52.19 21.78
C GLU A 458 24.08 -50.78 22.23
N GLU A 459 24.41 -50.37 23.46
CA GLU A 459 24.17 -49.01 23.96
C GLU A 459 24.90 -47.96 23.12
N LYS A 460 26.15 -48.23 22.76
CA LYS A 460 26.93 -47.34 21.89
C LYS A 460 26.28 -47.15 20.52
N LYS A 461 25.74 -48.22 19.91
CA LYS A 461 25.01 -48.12 18.63
C LYS A 461 23.73 -47.31 18.78
N GLU A 462 22.98 -47.48 19.87
CA GLU A 462 21.76 -46.71 20.11
C GLU A 462 22.05 -45.20 20.24
N ILE A 463 23.12 -44.85 20.97
CA ILE A 463 23.57 -43.47 21.12
C ILE A 463 23.98 -42.87 19.76
N ILE A 464 24.76 -43.60 18.96
CA ILE A 464 25.19 -43.14 17.62
C ILE A 464 23.96 -42.87 16.74
N ASN A 465 22.99 -43.78 16.70
CA ASN A 465 21.77 -43.61 15.91
C ASN A 465 20.97 -42.36 16.34
N LYS A 466 20.86 -42.09 17.64
CA LYS A 466 20.19 -40.88 18.17
C LYS A 466 20.91 -39.59 17.72
N TYR A 467 22.23 -39.58 17.69
CA TYR A 467 23.00 -38.42 17.22
C TYR A 467 22.90 -38.23 15.70
N GLU A 468 22.92 -39.29 14.91
CA GLU A 468 22.75 -39.22 13.45
C GLU A 468 21.36 -38.69 13.06
N GLU A 469 20.32 -39.09 13.79
CA GLU A 469 18.97 -38.55 13.61
C GLU A 469 18.90 -37.05 13.95
N ARG A 470 19.52 -36.63 15.06
CA ARG A 470 19.57 -35.20 15.44
C ARG A 470 20.33 -34.35 14.42
N ILE A 471 21.45 -34.86 13.89
CA ILE A 471 22.21 -34.19 12.83
C ILE A 471 21.34 -34.03 11.58
N SER A 472 20.61 -35.08 11.18
CA SER A 472 19.71 -35.04 10.01
C SER A 472 18.58 -34.02 10.17
N ILE A 473 18.06 -33.83 11.40
CA ILE A 473 17.05 -32.81 11.70
C ILE A 473 17.66 -31.40 11.60
N LEU A 474 18.83 -31.17 12.20
CA LEU A 474 19.52 -29.88 12.16
C LEU A 474 19.90 -29.45 10.73
N GLU A 475 20.29 -30.40 9.87
CA GLU A 475 20.54 -30.12 8.46
C GLU A 475 19.28 -29.70 7.69
N ARG A 476 18.11 -30.22 8.06
CA ARG A 476 16.83 -29.82 7.48
C ARG A 476 16.44 -28.41 7.94
N GLU A 477 16.56 -28.12 9.23
CA GLU A 477 16.30 -26.81 9.81
C GLU A 477 17.21 -25.71 9.22
N ASN A 478 18.49 -26.01 9.01
CA ASN A 478 19.41 -25.07 8.35
C ASN A 478 19.03 -24.76 6.90
N LYS A 479 18.50 -25.75 6.15
CA LYS A 479 18.00 -25.52 4.78
C LYS A 479 16.75 -24.65 4.78
N GLU A 480 15.85 -24.86 5.73
CA GLU A 480 14.65 -24.02 5.90
C GLU A 480 15.02 -22.58 6.30
N PHE A 481 15.99 -22.42 7.20
CA PHE A 481 16.51 -21.09 7.57
C PHE A 481 17.07 -20.33 6.37
N PHE A 482 17.84 -21.01 5.50
CA PHE A 482 18.37 -20.40 4.29
C PHE A 482 17.27 -19.98 3.29
N LEU A 483 16.22 -20.79 3.16
CA LEU A 483 15.05 -20.44 2.34
C LEU A 483 14.30 -19.24 2.90
N LEU A 484 14.09 -19.18 4.22
CA LEU A 484 13.47 -18.03 4.89
C LEU A 484 14.28 -16.76 4.68
N GLN A 485 15.61 -16.83 4.77
CA GLN A 485 16.48 -15.70 4.50
C GLN A 485 16.40 -15.21 3.04
N GLN A 486 16.25 -16.12 2.07
CA GLN A 486 16.00 -15.73 0.68
C GLN A 486 14.65 -15.05 0.49
N ILE A 487 13.60 -15.55 1.16
CA ILE A 487 12.27 -14.95 1.12
C ILE A 487 12.30 -13.55 1.73
N GLU A 488 12.97 -13.37 2.87
CA GLU A 488 13.12 -12.07 3.53
C GLU A 488 13.83 -11.05 2.63
N ASN A 489 14.94 -11.45 1.98
CA ASN A 489 15.64 -10.60 1.03
C ASN A 489 14.74 -10.21 -0.15
N SER A 490 13.99 -11.17 -0.72
CA SER A 490 13.04 -10.88 -1.80
C SER A 490 11.90 -9.96 -1.36
N LEU A 491 11.44 -10.06 -0.12
CA LEU A 491 10.39 -9.21 0.43
C LEU A 491 10.90 -7.79 0.63
N ASN A 492 12.16 -7.65 1.07
CA ASN A 492 12.82 -6.35 1.21
C ASN A 492 13.03 -5.66 -0.16
N ASP A 493 13.40 -6.41 -1.19
CA ASP A 493 13.49 -5.91 -2.57
C ASP A 493 12.11 -5.44 -3.10
N LYS A 494 11.03 -6.18 -2.79
CA LYS A 494 9.68 -5.74 -3.14
C LYS A 494 9.22 -4.51 -2.36
N LYS A 495 9.67 -4.36 -1.11
CA LYS A 495 9.39 -3.18 -0.31
C LYS A 495 10.06 -1.93 -0.90
N THR A 496 11.31 -2.04 -1.35
CA THR A 496 12.02 -0.93 -2.00
C THR A 496 11.41 -0.55 -3.35
N GLU A 497 11.02 -1.52 -4.18
CA GLU A 497 10.25 -1.27 -5.43
C GLU A 497 8.95 -0.49 -5.14
N LEU A 498 8.23 -0.87 -4.08
CA LEU A 498 6.96 -0.22 -3.71
C LEU A 498 7.18 1.21 -3.21
N GLU A 499 8.26 1.46 -2.46
CA GLU A 499 8.67 2.81 -2.06
C GLU A 499 9.06 3.70 -3.25
N GLU A 500 9.70 3.13 -4.28
CA GLU A 500 10.03 3.85 -5.52
C GLU A 500 8.76 4.21 -6.30
N ILE A 501 7.84 3.26 -6.49
CA ILE A 501 6.54 3.51 -7.14
C ILE A 501 5.76 4.58 -6.38
N ASN A 502 5.77 4.56 -5.04
CA ASN A 502 5.07 5.56 -4.25
C ASN A 502 5.70 6.97 -4.40
N LYS A 503 7.04 7.06 -4.48
CA LYS A 503 7.73 8.33 -4.79
C LYS A 503 7.37 8.84 -6.18
N GLU A 504 7.33 7.98 -7.18
CA GLU A 504 6.92 8.34 -8.54
C GLU A 504 5.47 8.84 -8.55
N PHE A 505 4.56 8.14 -7.88
CA PHE A 505 3.16 8.54 -7.78
C PHE A 505 2.98 9.91 -7.11
N LEU A 506 3.70 10.18 -6.01
CA LEU A 506 3.68 11.49 -5.35
C LEU A 506 4.23 12.59 -6.25
N SER A 507 5.31 12.33 -7.00
CA SER A 507 5.87 13.29 -7.96
C SER A 507 4.89 13.59 -9.09
N PHE A 508 4.19 12.57 -9.61
CA PHE A 508 3.16 12.72 -10.62
C PHE A 508 1.97 13.53 -10.11
N LYS A 509 1.50 13.25 -8.89
CA LYS A 509 0.41 14.00 -8.23
C LYS A 509 0.78 15.47 -8.06
N SER A 510 2.00 15.78 -7.63
CA SER A 510 2.50 17.15 -7.53
C SER A 510 2.53 17.85 -8.89
N ALA A 511 3.07 17.20 -9.92
CA ALA A 511 3.14 17.76 -11.27
C ALA A 511 1.74 18.05 -11.85
N LYS A 512 0.77 17.16 -11.63
CA LYS A 512 -0.62 17.38 -12.04
C LYS A 512 -1.31 18.51 -11.27
N SER A 513 -1.03 18.64 -9.98
CA SER A 513 -1.52 19.77 -9.17
C SER A 513 -1.01 21.10 -9.70
N GLU A 514 0.28 21.19 -10.07
CA GLU A 514 0.86 22.39 -10.67
C GLU A 514 0.25 22.71 -12.05
N GLU A 515 -0.03 21.70 -12.87
CA GLU A 515 -0.69 21.87 -14.17
C GLU A 515 -2.12 22.41 -14.02
N ILE A 516 -2.89 21.85 -13.08
CA ILE A 516 -4.23 22.33 -12.75
C ILE A 516 -4.17 23.79 -12.27
N GLN A 517 -3.22 24.13 -11.42
CA GLN A 517 -3.06 25.50 -10.92
C GLN A 517 -2.70 26.49 -12.05
N LYS A 518 -1.85 26.08 -13.00
CA LYS A 518 -1.55 26.89 -14.19
C LYS A 518 -2.79 27.13 -15.05
N LEU A 519 -3.61 26.10 -15.27
CA LEU A 519 -4.86 26.23 -16.02
C LEU A 519 -5.87 27.15 -15.29
N GLN A 520 -5.99 27.01 -13.96
CA GLN A 520 -6.85 27.90 -13.16
C GLN A 520 -6.42 29.36 -13.27
N ASN A 521 -5.12 29.64 -13.17
CA ASN A 521 -4.59 31.00 -13.32
C ASN A 521 -4.87 31.55 -14.74
N SER A 522 -4.67 30.75 -15.79
CA SER A 522 -4.97 31.16 -17.16
C SER A 522 -6.46 31.46 -17.40
N ILE A 523 -7.36 30.69 -16.76
CA ILE A 523 -8.81 30.97 -16.80
C ILE A 523 -9.13 32.30 -16.11
N VAL A 524 -8.51 32.60 -14.96
CA VAL A 524 -8.70 33.86 -14.25
C VAL A 524 -8.19 35.04 -15.09
N GLU A 525 -7.00 34.94 -15.66
CA GLU A 525 -6.43 35.96 -16.54
C GLU A 525 -7.33 36.22 -17.77
N THR A 526 -7.85 35.16 -18.39
CA THR A 526 -8.76 35.28 -19.55
C THR A 526 -10.07 35.96 -19.16
N LYS A 527 -10.64 35.62 -17.98
CA LYS A 527 -11.83 36.30 -17.46
C LYS A 527 -11.58 37.78 -17.19
N GLU A 528 -10.43 38.14 -16.64
CA GLU A 528 -10.07 39.55 -16.42
C GLU A 528 -9.91 40.32 -17.73
N ILE A 529 -9.28 39.72 -18.75
CA ILE A 529 -9.17 40.32 -20.09
C ILE A 529 -10.56 40.54 -20.68
N ASN A 530 -11.44 39.54 -20.64
CA ASN A 530 -12.80 39.64 -21.15
C ASN A 530 -13.61 40.72 -20.42
N LEU A 531 -13.47 40.82 -19.09
CA LEU A 531 -14.13 41.87 -18.31
C LEU A 531 -13.65 43.28 -18.70
N LYS A 532 -12.35 43.45 -18.96
CA LYS A 532 -11.79 44.71 -19.46
C LYS A 532 -12.31 45.04 -20.87
N GLU A 533 -12.39 44.06 -21.76
CA GLU A 533 -12.94 44.25 -23.11
C GLU A 533 -14.43 44.62 -23.08
N ILE A 534 -15.25 43.95 -22.25
CA ILE A 534 -16.66 44.30 -22.05
C ILE A 534 -16.79 45.73 -21.51
N ALA A 535 -15.93 46.16 -20.58
CA ALA A 535 -15.95 47.52 -20.06
C ALA A 535 -15.61 48.57 -21.13
N VAL A 536 -14.65 48.28 -22.02
CA VAL A 536 -14.31 49.13 -23.16
C VAL A 536 -15.49 49.23 -24.15
N ILE A 537 -16.07 48.09 -24.55
CA ILE A 537 -17.23 48.04 -25.45
C ILE A 537 -18.41 48.83 -24.86
N LYS A 538 -18.67 48.69 -23.54
CA LYS A 538 -19.72 49.45 -22.87
C LYS A 538 -19.46 50.95 -22.89
N LYS A 539 -18.21 51.38 -22.68
CA LYS A 539 -17.81 52.79 -22.74
C LYS A 539 -17.93 53.37 -24.15
N GLU A 540 -17.56 52.60 -25.17
CA GLU A 540 -17.70 53.01 -26.57
C GLU A 540 -19.17 53.08 -27.02
N SER A 541 -19.98 52.08 -26.63
CA SER A 541 -21.42 52.08 -26.86
C SER A 541 -22.09 53.31 -26.22
N GLU A 542 -21.74 53.64 -24.98
CA GLU A 542 -22.28 54.81 -24.29
C GLU A 542 -21.85 56.12 -24.96
N LYS A 543 -20.60 56.22 -25.41
CA LYS A 543 -20.12 57.37 -26.18
C LYS A 543 -20.85 57.52 -27.51
N ALA A 544 -21.14 56.41 -28.20
CA ALA A 544 -21.91 56.41 -29.44
C ALA A 544 -23.36 56.86 -29.20
N LYS A 545 -24.01 56.38 -28.12
CA LYS A 545 -25.34 56.84 -27.70
C LYS A 545 -25.35 58.33 -27.38
N GLN A 546 -24.37 58.82 -26.64
CA GLN A 546 -24.25 60.26 -26.32
C GLN A 546 -24.06 61.11 -27.57
N LYS A 547 -23.24 60.64 -28.53
CA LYS A 547 -23.09 61.30 -29.83
C LYS A 547 -24.41 61.34 -30.60
N ALA A 548 -25.11 60.21 -30.72
CA ALA A 548 -26.41 60.16 -31.40
C ALA A 548 -27.45 61.09 -30.75
N ILE A 549 -27.47 61.17 -29.41
CA ILE A 549 -28.33 62.13 -28.69
C ILE A 549 -27.94 63.58 -29.01
N ALA A 550 -26.65 63.90 -29.09
CA ALA A 550 -26.18 65.24 -29.45
C ALA A 550 -26.56 65.61 -30.90
N ASP A 551 -26.40 64.68 -31.84
CA ASP A 551 -26.75 64.85 -33.25
C ASP A 551 -28.28 65.08 -33.38
N MET A 552 -29.11 64.23 -32.75
CA MET A 552 -30.57 64.42 -32.70
C MET A 552 -30.98 65.76 -32.09
N LYS A 553 -30.29 66.22 -31.02
CA LYS A 553 -30.57 67.53 -30.42
C LYS A 553 -30.24 68.68 -31.38
N SER A 554 -29.16 68.57 -32.14
CA SER A 554 -28.79 69.59 -33.13
C SER A 554 -29.78 69.64 -34.30
N GLU A 555 -30.28 68.48 -34.74
CA GLU A 555 -31.29 68.37 -35.78
C GLU A 555 -32.64 68.92 -35.32
N ILE A 556 -33.08 68.59 -34.10
CA ILE A 556 -34.29 69.17 -33.49
C ILE A 556 -34.16 70.70 -33.44
N LYS A 557 -33.01 71.23 -33.03
CA LYS A 557 -32.78 72.69 -33.00
C LYS A 557 -32.88 73.30 -34.40
N HIS A 558 -32.26 72.68 -35.40
CA HIS A 558 -32.34 73.12 -36.79
C HIS A 558 -33.78 73.13 -37.32
N LEU A 559 -34.57 72.10 -36.98
CA LEU A 559 -35.99 72.04 -37.34
C LEU A 559 -36.80 73.15 -36.66
N TYR A 560 -36.54 73.45 -35.38
CA TYR A 560 -37.17 74.59 -34.70
C TYR A 560 -36.81 75.93 -35.35
N ASP A 561 -35.54 76.14 -35.68
CA ASP A 561 -35.08 77.36 -36.36
C ASP A 561 -35.75 77.50 -37.74
N SER A 562 -35.87 76.41 -38.50
CA SER A 562 -36.55 76.38 -39.80
C SER A 562 -38.07 76.62 -39.69
N ILE A 563 -38.73 76.05 -38.68
CA ILE A 563 -40.15 76.33 -38.42
C ILE A 563 -40.35 77.80 -38.09
N ASN A 564 -39.51 78.38 -37.23
CA ASN A 564 -39.59 79.80 -36.89
C ASN A 564 -39.36 80.70 -38.12
N GLU A 565 -38.45 80.33 -39.02
CA GLU A 565 -38.24 81.03 -40.29
C GLU A 565 -39.50 80.96 -41.16
N LYS A 566 -40.13 79.78 -41.27
CA LYS A 566 -41.39 79.59 -41.99
C LYS A 566 -42.56 80.35 -41.36
N ASP A 567 -42.62 80.45 -40.05
CA ASP A 567 -43.62 81.27 -39.35
C ASP A 567 -43.40 82.77 -39.62
N CYS A 568 -42.15 83.22 -39.72
CA CYS A 568 -41.82 84.59 -40.13
C CYS A 568 -42.24 84.85 -41.59
N GLU A 569 -41.97 83.91 -42.50
CA GLU A 569 -42.43 83.97 -43.89
C GLU A 569 -43.96 84.00 -43.97
N LEU A 570 -44.66 83.14 -43.21
CA LEU A 570 -46.11 83.11 -43.11
C LEU A 570 -46.66 84.44 -42.56
N ALA A 571 -46.06 85.00 -41.53
CA ALA A 571 -46.46 86.31 -41.01
C ALA A 571 -46.28 87.42 -42.06
N SER A 572 -45.19 87.38 -42.84
CA SER A 572 -44.94 88.31 -43.96
C SER A 572 -45.98 88.15 -45.06
N THR A 573 -46.31 86.91 -45.45
CA THR A 573 -47.37 86.66 -46.45
C THR A 573 -48.75 87.09 -45.93
N HIS A 574 -49.08 86.86 -44.66
CA HIS A 574 -50.31 87.36 -44.04
C HIS A 574 -50.37 88.88 -43.98
N ALA A 575 -49.25 89.56 -43.74
CA ALA A 575 -49.17 91.02 -43.81
C ALA A 575 -49.40 91.51 -45.25
N ASN A 576 -48.83 90.85 -46.25
CA ASN A 576 -49.06 91.17 -47.66
C ASN A 576 -50.50 90.90 -48.09
N ILE A 577 -51.12 89.78 -47.65
CA ILE A 577 -52.54 89.50 -47.85
C ILE A 577 -53.40 90.58 -47.20
N SER A 578 -53.03 91.05 -46.01
CA SER A 578 -53.77 92.11 -45.32
C SER A 578 -53.69 93.44 -46.07
N LYS A 579 -52.52 93.80 -46.60
CA LYS A 579 -52.36 94.96 -47.49
C LYS A 579 -53.21 94.82 -48.76
N LEU A 580 -53.19 93.65 -49.41
CA LEU A 580 -54.02 93.38 -50.59
C LEU A 580 -55.52 93.44 -50.27
N LYS A 581 -55.94 93.00 -49.08
CA LYS A 581 -57.34 93.15 -48.61
C LYS A 581 -57.71 94.61 -48.40
N GLU A 582 -56.82 95.40 -47.82
CA GLU A 582 -57.02 96.84 -47.63
C GLU A 582 -57.07 97.58 -48.98
N GLU A 583 -56.23 97.20 -49.94
CA GLU A 583 -56.31 97.67 -51.33
C GLU A 583 -57.62 97.25 -52.01
N LEU A 584 -58.09 96.01 -51.79
CA LEU A 584 -59.39 95.55 -52.28
C LEU A 584 -60.56 96.31 -51.64
N ASP A 585 -60.52 96.60 -50.34
CA ASP A 585 -61.55 97.38 -49.65
C ASP A 585 -61.51 98.86 -50.10
N ASN A 586 -60.33 99.40 -50.41
CA ASN A 586 -60.20 100.73 -51.03
C ASN A 586 -60.77 100.76 -52.46
N LEU A 587 -60.50 99.73 -53.27
CA LEU A 587 -61.10 99.57 -54.61
C LEU A 587 -62.62 99.35 -54.52
N ARG A 588 -63.09 98.64 -53.49
CA ARG A 588 -64.52 98.46 -53.20
C ARG A 588 -65.17 99.79 -52.78
N GLY A 589 -64.45 100.64 -52.05
CA GLY A 589 -64.84 102.01 -51.72
C GLY A 589 -64.82 102.98 -52.91
N GLU A 590 -64.01 102.72 -53.94
CA GLU A 590 -64.04 103.45 -55.21
C GLU A 590 -65.21 103.00 -56.10
N ILE A 591 -65.60 101.72 -56.04
CA ILE A 591 -66.75 101.15 -56.77
C ILE A 591 -68.09 101.68 -56.23
N ASP A 592 -68.19 102.02 -54.95
CA ASP A 592 -69.42 102.56 -54.34
C ASP A 592 -69.72 104.06 -54.67
N LYS A 593 -68.94 104.71 -55.55
CA LYS A 593 -69.17 106.10 -56.02
C LYS A 593 -69.49 106.27 -57.51
N GLN A 594 -69.71 105.18 -58.26
CA GLN A 594 -70.31 105.23 -59.61
C GLN A 594 -71.52 104.29 -59.70
N ASN A 595 -72.69 104.83 -59.38
CA ASN A 595 -74.00 104.18 -59.53
C ASN A 595 -74.27 103.76 -60.99
N ASN A 596 -74.74 102.52 -61.19
CA ASN A 596 -76.01 102.19 -61.87
C ASN A 596 -76.05 100.75 -62.41
N SER A 597 -77.18 100.11 -62.14
CA SER A 597 -77.96 99.28 -63.07
C SER A 597 -77.26 98.09 -63.76
N GLU A 598 -77.43 96.93 -63.12
CA GLU A 598 -78.17 95.80 -63.68
C GLU A 598 -77.65 95.04 -64.92
N GLN A 599 -77.42 93.75 -64.65
CA GLN A 599 -77.64 92.56 -65.49
C GLN A 599 -76.44 91.80 -66.09
N LEU A 600 -76.23 90.65 -65.44
CA LEU A 600 -76.13 89.29 -66.00
C LEU A 600 -74.92 88.86 -66.85
N LYS A 601 -74.19 87.91 -66.23
CA LYS A 601 -73.64 86.65 -66.77
C LYS A 601 -72.40 86.73 -67.66
N GLN A 602 -71.26 86.67 -66.97
CA GLN A 602 -70.06 85.98 -67.44
C GLN A 602 -70.24 84.46 -67.34
N ASN A 603 -69.86 83.72 -68.38
CA ASN A 603 -69.50 82.30 -68.30
C ASN A 603 -68.20 82.06 -69.10
N SER A 604 -67.15 81.75 -68.34
CA SER A 604 -66.06 80.79 -68.56
C SER A 604 -65.37 80.70 -69.94
N LYS A 605 -64.15 81.27 -70.05
CA LYS A 605 -63.08 80.73 -70.92
C LYS A 605 -61.67 81.29 -70.63
N GLY A 606 -60.73 80.40 -70.30
CA GLY A 606 -59.25 80.55 -70.34
C GLY A 606 -58.66 81.48 -69.25
N SER A 607 -57.54 81.21 -68.58
CA SER A 607 -56.38 80.38 -68.90
C SER A 607 -55.73 79.98 -67.57
N TYR A 608 -55.66 78.68 -67.28
CA TYR A 608 -54.77 78.15 -66.25
C TYR A 608 -53.44 77.89 -66.96
N ASP A 609 -52.45 78.74 -66.70
CA ASP A 609 -51.04 78.48 -67.00
C ASP A 609 -50.25 79.07 -65.83
N ASP A 610 -50.14 78.30 -64.75
CA ASP A 610 -48.94 78.32 -63.91
C ASP A 610 -48.87 76.95 -63.25
N ASP A 611 -48.53 75.99 -64.10
CA ASP A 611 -48.28 74.61 -63.73
C ASP A 611 -47.22 74.60 -62.62
N GLY A 612 -47.64 74.19 -61.42
CA GLY A 612 -46.78 73.62 -60.41
C GLY A 612 -46.20 72.29 -60.92
N VAL A 613 -45.40 72.37 -61.99
CA VAL A 613 -44.46 71.33 -62.39
C VAL A 613 -43.47 71.26 -61.23
N VAL A 614 -43.75 70.35 -60.28
CA VAL A 614 -42.68 69.69 -59.55
C VAL A 614 -41.74 69.22 -60.64
N ASP A 615 -40.53 69.81 -60.68
CA ASP A 615 -39.53 69.52 -61.69
C ASP A 615 -39.52 68.01 -61.89
N LEU A 616 -39.81 67.56 -63.12
CA LEU A 616 -39.94 66.13 -63.39
C LEU A 616 -38.63 65.42 -62.98
N ASP A 617 -37.51 66.13 -63.03
CA ASP A 617 -36.21 65.71 -62.51
C ASP A 617 -36.19 65.58 -60.99
N GLU A 618 -36.83 66.48 -60.24
CA GLU A 618 -36.93 66.41 -58.78
C GLU A 618 -37.88 65.29 -58.34
N PHE A 619 -38.97 65.05 -59.07
CA PHE A 619 -39.84 63.88 -58.85
C PHE A 619 -39.16 62.57 -59.24
N ILE A 620 -38.37 62.54 -60.32
CA ILE A 620 -37.55 61.39 -60.72
C ILE A 620 -36.46 61.12 -59.69
N ASP A 621 -35.82 62.15 -59.13
CA ASP A 621 -34.82 62.01 -58.07
C ASP A 621 -35.44 61.56 -56.76
N LEU A 622 -36.63 62.05 -56.40
CA LEU A 622 -37.36 61.57 -55.23
C LEU A 622 -37.78 60.12 -55.41
N LYS A 623 -38.25 59.75 -56.60
CA LYS A 623 -38.63 58.36 -56.93
C LYS A 623 -37.42 57.45 -56.99
N ARG A 624 -36.26 57.94 -57.47
CA ARG A 624 -34.98 57.21 -57.45
C ARG A 624 -34.50 56.99 -56.02
N ARG A 625 -34.53 58.00 -55.15
CA ARG A 625 -34.20 57.86 -53.72
C ARG A 625 -35.16 56.92 -53.01
N PHE A 626 -36.44 56.93 -53.36
CA PHE A 626 -37.42 56.02 -52.79
C PHE A 626 -37.15 54.56 -53.20
N ILE A 627 -36.79 54.31 -54.47
CA ILE A 627 -36.39 53.00 -54.95
C ILE A 627 -35.06 52.56 -54.32
N GLU A 628 -34.09 53.45 -54.17
CA GLU A 628 -32.81 53.17 -53.50
C GLU A 628 -33.02 52.82 -52.01
N GLN A 629 -33.88 53.54 -51.30
CA GLN A 629 -34.25 53.23 -49.91
C GLN A 629 -35.05 51.93 -49.80
N GLU A 630 -35.93 51.64 -50.76
CA GLU A 630 -36.69 50.40 -50.80
C GLU A 630 -35.76 49.20 -51.10
N GLU A 631 -34.81 49.34 -52.02
CA GLU A 631 -33.76 48.34 -52.27
C GLU A 631 -32.80 48.18 -51.08
N GLU A 632 -32.47 49.25 -50.37
CA GLU A 632 -31.63 49.21 -49.17
C GLU A 632 -32.37 48.54 -48.01
N LEU A 633 -33.67 48.80 -47.85
CA LEU A 633 -34.54 48.07 -46.94
C LEU A 633 -34.71 46.60 -47.37
N LEU A 634 -34.77 46.29 -48.66
CA LEU A 634 -34.83 44.92 -49.16
C LEU A 634 -33.50 44.19 -48.96
N LYS A 635 -32.36 44.88 -49.11
CA LYS A 635 -31.01 44.36 -48.78
C LYS A 635 -30.84 44.16 -47.29
N LEU A 636 -31.31 45.07 -46.44
CA LEU A 636 -31.32 44.92 -44.99
C LEU A 636 -32.25 43.79 -44.56
N ARG A 637 -33.43 43.66 -45.18
CA ARG A 637 -34.37 42.56 -44.94
C ARG A 637 -33.82 41.22 -45.41
N ALA A 638 -33.10 41.20 -46.54
CA ALA A 638 -32.38 40.03 -47.03
C ALA A 638 -31.15 39.70 -46.16
N LEU A 639 -30.45 40.69 -45.61
CA LEU A 639 -29.38 40.50 -44.62
C LEU A 639 -29.92 39.95 -43.30
N VAL A 640 -31.11 40.36 -42.88
CA VAL A 640 -31.77 39.85 -41.68
C VAL A 640 -32.38 38.46 -41.93
N GLN A 641 -32.98 38.20 -43.10
CA GLN A 641 -33.53 36.88 -43.45
C GLN A 641 -32.44 35.85 -43.79
N ASN A 642 -31.32 36.26 -44.40
CA ASN A 642 -30.18 35.40 -44.65
C ASN A 642 -29.20 35.35 -43.46
N GLY A 643 -29.35 36.25 -42.48
CA GLY A 643 -28.53 36.34 -41.27
C GLY A 643 -29.06 35.54 -40.07
N VAL A 644 -30.21 34.87 -40.19
CA VAL A 644 -30.72 33.92 -39.18
C VAL A 644 -30.64 32.49 -39.72
N LYS A 645 -29.44 32.09 -40.15
CA LYS A 645 -28.99 30.72 -39.92
C LYS A 645 -28.01 30.78 -38.77
N LYS A 646 -28.33 30.04 -37.71
CA LYS A 646 -27.47 29.75 -36.57
C LYS A 646 -26.13 29.23 -37.10
N ASP A 647 -25.14 30.10 -37.17
CA ASP A 647 -23.74 29.72 -37.12
C ASP A 647 -23.05 30.61 -36.09
N SER A 648 -22.14 29.98 -35.37
CA SER A 648 -21.51 30.39 -34.12
C SER A 648 -20.68 31.69 -34.22
N PRO A 649 -20.27 32.27 -33.07
CA PRO A 649 -19.70 33.62 -33.00
C PRO A 649 -18.38 33.80 -33.77
N PRO A 650 -18.11 35.00 -34.32
CA PRO A 650 -16.86 35.29 -34.98
C PRO A 650 -15.76 35.54 -33.95
N THR A 651 -14.72 34.70 -33.98
CA THR A 651 -13.45 34.99 -33.33
C THR A 651 -12.68 36.01 -34.17
N ILE A 652 -12.50 37.20 -33.61
CA ILE A 652 -11.67 38.26 -34.17
C ILE A 652 -10.20 37.86 -34.03
N ARG A 653 -9.49 37.98 -35.16
CA ARG A 653 -8.04 37.83 -35.33
C ARG A 653 -7.26 38.78 -34.41
N ARG A 654 -6.18 38.26 -33.81
CA ARG A 654 -5.01 39.05 -33.42
C ARG A 654 -3.80 38.53 -34.16
N ASP A 655 -3.08 39.47 -34.76
CA ASP A 655 -1.86 39.30 -35.53
C ASP A 655 -0.77 38.58 -34.75
N SER A 656 -0.09 37.62 -35.39
CA SER A 656 1.33 37.39 -35.20
C SER A 656 1.90 36.56 -36.35
N ASN A 657 2.82 37.22 -37.07
CA ASN A 657 3.71 36.66 -38.06
C ASN A 657 4.35 35.33 -37.62
N ARG A 658 4.05 34.25 -38.34
CA ARG A 658 5.09 33.31 -38.82
C ARG A 658 4.56 32.47 -39.97
N SER A 659 5.04 32.86 -41.15
CA SER A 659 4.97 32.11 -42.40
C SER A 659 5.52 30.69 -42.22
N PHE A 660 4.64 29.70 -42.35
CA PHE A 660 4.92 28.49 -43.12
C PHE A 660 3.77 28.33 -44.11
N HIS A 661 4.01 28.81 -45.33
CA HIS A 661 3.20 28.51 -46.50
C HIS A 661 3.33 27.00 -46.80
N MET A 662 2.29 26.23 -46.52
CA MET A 662 1.99 25.01 -47.24
C MET A 662 0.53 25.12 -47.69
N GLY A 663 0.35 25.36 -48.98
CA GLY A 663 -0.95 25.43 -49.62
C GLY A 663 -1.65 24.08 -49.59
N GLY A 664 -2.96 24.11 -49.30
CA GLY A 664 -3.82 22.93 -49.30
C GLY A 664 -5.14 23.18 -48.59
N ASN A 665 -5.95 24.12 -49.08
CA ASN A 665 -7.24 24.49 -48.48
C ASN A 665 -8.38 23.49 -48.70
N ASP A 666 -8.11 22.28 -49.20
CA ASP A 666 -9.12 21.21 -49.36
C ASP A 666 -8.96 20.04 -48.37
N LEU A 667 -8.01 20.11 -47.43
CA LEU A 667 -7.66 18.99 -46.54
C LEU A 667 -8.26 19.04 -45.12
N LEU A 668 -9.07 20.05 -44.80
CA LEU A 668 -9.62 20.26 -43.45
C LEU A 668 -11.15 20.41 -43.40
N ASN A 669 -11.87 19.84 -44.39
CA ASN A 669 -13.24 19.38 -44.13
C ASN A 669 -13.15 18.13 -43.25
N PHE A 670 -12.95 18.39 -41.94
CA PHE A 670 -13.11 17.39 -40.90
C PHE A 670 -14.54 16.89 -41.00
N ALA A 671 -14.69 15.58 -41.24
CA ALA A 671 -15.88 14.73 -41.20
C ALA A 671 -17.25 15.45 -41.21
N GLU A 672 -18.13 15.09 -42.17
CA GLU A 672 -19.53 15.57 -42.14
C GLU A 672 -20.14 15.41 -40.74
N PRO A 673 -21.07 16.27 -40.29
CA PRO A 673 -21.56 16.28 -38.90
C PRO A 673 -21.95 14.89 -38.37
N THR A 674 -22.49 14.03 -39.23
CA THR A 674 -22.84 12.64 -38.94
C THR A 674 -21.62 11.73 -38.78
N GLU A 675 -20.58 11.90 -39.59
CA GLU A 675 -19.29 11.21 -39.43
C GLU A 675 -18.56 11.66 -38.16
N ALA A 676 -18.69 12.94 -37.77
CA ALA A 676 -18.11 13.47 -36.54
C ALA A 676 -18.78 12.88 -35.28
N GLU A 677 -20.10 12.70 -35.30
CA GLU A 677 -20.85 12.03 -34.22
C GLU A 677 -20.51 10.53 -34.14
N TYR A 678 -20.41 9.86 -35.29
CA TYR A 678 -19.96 8.47 -35.35
C TYR A 678 -18.53 8.31 -34.81
N LEU A 679 -17.61 9.21 -35.20
CA LEU A 679 -16.24 9.23 -34.71
C LEU A 679 -16.19 9.45 -33.19
N ARG A 680 -17.03 10.34 -32.65
CA ARG A 680 -17.13 10.57 -31.20
C ARG A 680 -17.53 9.28 -30.48
N ASN A 681 -18.54 8.56 -30.95
CA ASN A 681 -18.99 7.30 -30.33
C ASN A 681 -17.93 6.19 -30.43
N VAL A 682 -17.28 6.06 -31.58
CA VAL A 682 -16.18 5.10 -31.79
C VAL A 682 -14.98 5.44 -30.91
N LEU A 683 -14.63 6.72 -30.73
CA LEU A 683 -13.56 7.17 -29.85
C LEU A 683 -13.89 6.93 -28.38
N TYR A 684 -15.10 7.22 -27.93
CA TYR A 684 -15.55 6.94 -26.56
C TYR A 684 -15.44 5.46 -26.24
N ARG A 685 -15.95 4.61 -27.13
CA ARG A 685 -15.86 3.15 -26.97
C ARG A 685 -14.41 2.67 -27.01
N TYR A 686 -13.59 3.21 -27.92
CA TYR A 686 -12.16 2.90 -27.98
C TYR A 686 -11.38 3.38 -26.76
N MET A 687 -11.77 4.46 -26.10
CA MET A 687 -11.07 4.98 -24.91
C MET A 687 -11.48 4.24 -23.64
N ILE A 688 -12.77 3.91 -23.48
CA ILE A 688 -13.31 3.27 -22.28
C ILE A 688 -13.07 1.76 -22.30
N GLU A 689 -13.31 1.11 -23.45
CA GLU A 689 -13.33 -0.36 -23.54
C GLU A 689 -12.05 -0.94 -24.17
N ARG A 690 -11.03 -0.10 -24.45
CA ARG A 690 -9.82 -0.51 -25.21
C ARG A 690 -9.17 -1.79 -24.71
N GLU A 691 -9.13 -1.94 -23.39
CA GLU A 691 -8.43 -3.04 -22.70
C GLU A 691 -9.23 -4.35 -22.75
N TYR A 692 -10.55 -4.27 -22.92
CA TYR A 692 -11.46 -5.42 -22.87
C TYR A 692 -11.88 -5.91 -24.26
N LEU A 693 -11.73 -5.08 -25.31
CA LEU A 693 -12.16 -5.36 -26.68
C LEU A 693 -11.27 -6.36 -27.45
N GLY A 694 -10.06 -6.66 -26.96
CA GLY A 694 -9.15 -7.59 -27.63
C GLY A 694 -8.90 -7.22 -29.11
N ARG A 695 -9.17 -8.13 -30.05
CA ARG A 695 -8.99 -7.89 -31.50
C ARG A 695 -9.91 -6.79 -32.06
N GLU A 696 -11.02 -6.49 -31.39
CA GLU A 696 -11.93 -5.43 -31.81
C GLU A 696 -11.31 -4.03 -31.63
N SER A 697 -10.35 -3.88 -30.70
CA SER A 697 -9.62 -2.62 -30.51
C SER A 697 -8.82 -2.21 -31.77
N VAL A 698 -8.20 -3.17 -32.46
CA VAL A 698 -7.48 -2.93 -33.73
C VAL A 698 -8.46 -2.49 -34.82
N THR A 699 -9.66 -3.06 -34.83
CA THR A 699 -10.72 -2.70 -35.79
C THR A 699 -11.21 -1.28 -35.55
N LEU A 700 -11.46 -0.90 -34.29
CA LEU A 700 -11.82 0.48 -33.94
C LEU A 700 -10.69 1.47 -34.26
N ALA A 701 -9.43 1.13 -33.98
CA ALA A 701 -8.28 1.95 -34.36
C ALA A 701 -8.21 2.17 -35.88
N LYS A 702 -8.54 1.14 -36.68
CA LYS A 702 -8.62 1.23 -38.15
C LYS A 702 -9.74 2.16 -38.60
N VAL A 703 -10.92 2.06 -37.98
CA VAL A 703 -12.06 2.93 -38.26
C VAL A 703 -11.72 4.38 -37.94
N ILE A 704 -11.15 4.65 -36.75
CA ILE A 704 -10.70 6.00 -36.34
C ILE A 704 -9.69 6.56 -37.33
N CYS A 705 -8.66 5.80 -37.70
CA CYS A 705 -7.66 6.25 -38.68
C CYS A 705 -8.26 6.51 -40.07
N THR A 706 -9.36 5.83 -40.42
CA THR A 706 -10.03 5.98 -41.71
C THR A 706 -10.91 7.24 -41.72
N VAL A 707 -11.72 7.44 -40.68
CA VAL A 707 -12.59 8.60 -40.55
C VAL A 707 -11.78 9.89 -40.34
N CYS A 708 -10.69 9.83 -39.57
CA CYS A 708 -9.74 10.94 -39.42
C CYS A 708 -8.81 11.12 -40.64
N LYS A 709 -8.97 10.33 -41.71
CA LYS A 709 -8.19 10.40 -42.96
C LYS A 709 -6.66 10.36 -42.72
N PHE A 710 -6.19 9.52 -41.79
CA PHE A 710 -4.76 9.38 -41.53
C PHE A 710 -4.03 8.86 -42.80
N PRO A 711 -2.86 9.44 -43.13
CA PRO A 711 -1.99 8.91 -44.18
C PRO A 711 -1.71 7.42 -43.95
N PRO A 712 -1.54 6.62 -45.02
CA PRO A 712 -1.32 5.17 -44.91
C PRO A 712 -0.17 4.78 -43.97
N GLU A 713 0.91 5.57 -43.94
CA GLU A 713 2.05 5.33 -43.05
C GLU A 713 1.68 5.48 -41.56
N GLN A 714 0.95 6.55 -41.22
CA GLN A 714 0.50 6.80 -39.84
C GLN A 714 -0.55 5.78 -39.40
N ARG A 715 -1.49 5.44 -40.30
CA ARG A 715 -2.47 4.38 -40.06
C ARG A 715 -1.79 3.05 -39.75
N ASN A 716 -0.83 2.64 -40.57
CA ASN A 716 -0.10 1.39 -40.37
C ASN A 716 0.72 1.38 -39.07
N LEU A 717 1.27 2.54 -38.66
CA LEU A 717 1.98 2.67 -37.39
C LEU A 717 1.04 2.50 -36.19
N VAL A 718 -0.14 3.13 -36.23
CA VAL A 718 -1.17 3.00 -35.19
C VAL A 718 -1.67 1.56 -35.10
N LEU A 719 -1.99 0.94 -36.24
CA LEU A 719 -2.45 -0.45 -36.29
C LEU A 719 -1.39 -1.42 -35.75
N ARG A 720 -0.13 -1.28 -36.16
CA ARG A 720 0.96 -2.14 -35.67
C ARG A 720 1.17 -2.02 -34.16
N ARG A 721 1.06 -0.81 -33.60
CA ARG A 721 1.15 -0.61 -32.14
C ARG A 721 -0.03 -1.25 -31.42
N GLU A 722 -1.24 -1.13 -31.95
CA GLU A 722 -2.41 -1.71 -31.32
C GLU A 722 -2.43 -3.24 -31.43
N GLU A 723 -1.99 -3.80 -32.56
CA GLU A 723 -1.77 -5.25 -32.73
C GLU A 723 -0.72 -5.79 -31.76
N ALA A 724 0.41 -5.10 -31.59
CA ALA A 724 1.45 -5.48 -30.63
C ALA A 724 0.95 -5.43 -29.18
N ARG A 725 0.06 -4.48 -28.87
CA ARG A 725 -0.58 -4.40 -27.56
C ARG A 725 -1.56 -5.56 -27.37
N CYS A 726 -2.43 -5.84 -28.34
CA CYS A 726 -3.36 -6.99 -28.29
C CYS A 726 -2.65 -8.33 -28.12
N GLN A 727 -1.47 -8.50 -28.72
CA GLN A 727 -0.66 -9.71 -28.58
C GLN A 727 -0.14 -9.94 -27.16
N ARG A 728 -0.06 -8.91 -26.30
CA ARG A 728 0.28 -9.06 -24.88
C ARG A 728 -0.88 -9.62 -24.03
N TRP A 729 -2.13 -9.48 -24.51
CA TRP A 729 -3.33 -9.84 -23.75
C TRP A 729 -3.88 -11.23 -24.06
N LEU A 730 -3.47 -11.85 -25.17
CA LEU A 730 -3.86 -13.23 -25.46
C LEU A 730 -3.13 -14.20 -24.49
N PRO A 731 -3.84 -14.87 -23.58
CA PRO A 731 -3.25 -15.89 -22.73
C PRO A 731 -2.81 -17.04 -23.64
N GLY A 732 -1.50 -17.24 -23.78
CA GLY A 732 -0.93 -18.27 -24.66
C GLY A 732 -0.16 -17.77 -25.89
N SER A 733 0.00 -16.45 -26.06
CA SER A 733 0.90 -15.91 -27.11
C SER A 733 2.33 -16.44 -26.92
N ILE A 734 2.91 -16.99 -28.00
CA ILE A 734 4.23 -17.66 -28.09
C ILE A 734 5.39 -16.80 -27.51
N HIS A 735 5.20 -15.49 -27.36
CA HIS A 735 6.16 -14.60 -26.70
C HIS A 735 6.20 -14.73 -25.16
N ALA A 736 5.09 -15.04 -24.49
CA ALA A 736 5.09 -15.31 -23.05
C ALA A 736 5.82 -16.62 -22.73
N LEU A 737 5.68 -17.62 -23.61
CA LEU A 737 6.42 -18.90 -23.52
C LEU A 737 7.91 -18.73 -23.83
N ASN A 738 8.28 -17.96 -24.87
CA ASN A 738 9.69 -17.75 -25.20
C ASN A 738 10.46 -16.92 -24.16
N LEU A 739 9.79 -15.98 -23.46
CA LEU A 739 10.45 -15.23 -22.38
C LEU A 739 10.73 -16.11 -21.16
N HIS A 740 9.82 -17.04 -20.84
CA HIS A 740 10.03 -18.06 -19.80
C HIS A 740 11.09 -19.10 -20.20
N GLN A 741 11.16 -19.47 -21.48
CA GLN A 741 12.12 -20.45 -21.99
C GLN A 741 13.56 -19.89 -22.05
N ASN A 742 13.73 -18.59 -22.36
CA ASN A 742 15.03 -17.92 -22.30
C ASN A 742 15.54 -17.72 -20.86
N GLN A 743 14.64 -17.50 -19.89
CA GLN A 743 15.02 -17.45 -18.48
C GLN A 743 15.42 -18.83 -17.93
N ASN A 744 14.77 -19.91 -18.39
CA ASN A 744 15.17 -21.27 -18.05
C ASN A 744 16.50 -21.69 -18.68
N ASN A 745 16.79 -21.26 -19.92
CA ASN A 745 18.09 -21.51 -20.54
C ASN A 745 19.24 -20.76 -19.87
N GLN A 746 19.01 -19.55 -19.33
CA GLN A 746 20.00 -18.84 -18.52
C GLN A 746 20.21 -19.48 -17.14
N ARG A 747 19.16 -20.06 -16.53
CA ARG A 747 19.27 -20.84 -15.28
C ARG A 747 20.05 -22.14 -15.48
N ASN A 748 19.78 -22.87 -16.57
CA ASN A 748 20.48 -24.12 -16.87
C ASN A 748 21.97 -23.91 -17.20
N ASN A 749 22.32 -22.80 -17.87
CA ASN A 749 23.73 -22.44 -18.09
C ASN A 749 24.47 -22.02 -16.81
N ARG A 750 23.77 -21.48 -15.79
CA ARG A 750 24.37 -21.19 -14.48
C ARG A 750 24.56 -22.44 -13.63
N GLN A 751 23.64 -23.41 -13.71
CA GLN A 751 23.81 -24.71 -13.02
C GLN A 751 24.92 -25.57 -13.64
N ASN A 752 25.09 -25.56 -14.96
CA ASN A 752 26.18 -26.31 -15.61
C ASN A 752 27.57 -25.72 -15.32
N ASN A 753 27.68 -24.41 -15.07
CA ASN A 753 28.96 -23.79 -14.66
C ASN A 753 29.33 -24.05 -13.19
N LEU A 754 28.36 -24.35 -12.31
CA LEU A 754 28.61 -24.70 -10.91
C LEU A 754 29.06 -26.16 -10.73
N ASN A 755 28.59 -27.06 -11.59
CA ASN A 755 29.01 -28.47 -11.54
C ASN A 755 30.43 -28.73 -12.08
N ASN A 756 31.01 -27.80 -12.83
CA ASN A 756 32.37 -27.95 -13.37
C ASN A 756 33.48 -27.51 -12.40
N TRP A 757 33.13 -26.88 -11.27
CA TRP A 757 34.11 -26.48 -10.24
C TRP A 757 34.34 -27.54 -9.14
N ASN A 758 33.54 -28.62 -9.11
CA ASN A 758 33.63 -29.65 -8.07
C ASN A 758 34.36 -30.94 -8.48
N ILE A 759 35.01 -30.98 -9.66
CA ILE A 759 35.70 -32.19 -10.14
C ILE A 759 37.25 -32.11 -10.00
N SER A 760 37.83 -30.96 -9.61
CA SER A 760 39.29 -30.79 -9.60
C SER A 760 40.01 -30.99 -8.25
N SER A 761 39.34 -31.49 -7.20
CA SER A 761 39.96 -31.58 -5.85
C SER A 761 39.93 -32.97 -5.19
N SER A 762 39.76 -34.06 -5.93
CA SER A 762 39.74 -35.42 -5.35
C SER A 762 40.55 -36.42 -6.17
N ALA A 763 41.83 -36.12 -6.37
CA ALA A 763 42.79 -37.07 -6.94
C ALA A 763 44.12 -37.02 -6.18
N LEU A 764 44.14 -37.55 -4.96
CA LEU A 764 45.36 -38.06 -4.32
C LEU A 764 44.99 -38.77 -3.01
N LEU A 765 44.82 -40.09 -3.09
CA LEU A 765 45.17 -41.07 -2.04
C LEU A 765 45.00 -42.47 -2.65
N GLN A 766 46.07 -42.93 -3.30
CA GLN A 766 46.32 -44.34 -3.54
C GLN A 766 46.90 -44.92 -2.25
N THR A 767 46.21 -45.85 -1.60
CA THR A 767 46.88 -46.91 -0.83
C THR A 767 46.20 -48.24 -1.07
N ASN A 768 47.07 -49.21 -1.37
CA ASN A 768 46.81 -50.61 -1.59
C ASN A 768 46.15 -51.26 -0.37
N ASN A 769 45.10 -52.05 -0.59
CA ASN A 769 44.94 -53.31 0.14
C ASN A 769 43.97 -54.26 -0.59
N SER A 770 44.58 -55.16 -1.35
CA SER A 770 44.03 -56.44 -1.76
C SER A 770 43.86 -57.34 -0.53
N ASN A 771 42.67 -57.94 -0.35
CA ASN A 771 42.43 -59.31 0.11
C ASN A 771 41.06 -59.42 0.80
N ARG A 772 40.07 -60.02 0.13
CA ARG A 772 39.27 -61.20 0.59
C ARG A 772 37.94 -61.36 -0.18
N PRO A 773 37.36 -62.58 -0.17
CA PRO A 773 36.92 -63.22 -1.39
C PRO A 773 35.41 -63.24 -1.60
N LEU A 774 35.06 -63.58 -2.84
CA LEU A 774 33.73 -63.90 -3.34
C LEU A 774 33.10 -65.09 -2.60
N ALA A 775 31.91 -64.86 -2.05
CA ALA A 775 30.84 -65.84 -1.84
C ALA A 775 29.55 -65.07 -2.17
N ASN A 776 28.91 -65.23 -3.34
CA ASN A 776 28.13 -66.37 -3.80
C ASN A 776 27.19 -66.91 -2.70
N ILE A 777 25.91 -66.56 -2.77
CA ILE A 777 24.74 -67.42 -2.48
C ILE A 777 23.45 -66.68 -2.86
N ASN A 778 22.77 -67.28 -3.84
CA ASN A 778 21.33 -67.46 -4.04
C ASN A 778 20.38 -66.27 -4.05
N ALA A 779 20.04 -65.89 -5.29
CA ALA A 779 18.66 -65.64 -5.66
C ALA A 779 17.82 -66.92 -5.53
N LEU A 780 16.64 -66.81 -4.93
CA LEU A 780 15.47 -67.59 -5.29
C LEU A 780 14.26 -66.64 -5.34
N PRO A 781 13.43 -66.71 -6.38
CA PRO A 781 12.22 -65.91 -6.52
C PRO A 781 11.02 -66.69 -5.99
N TYR A 782 10.02 -66.02 -5.41
CA TYR A 782 8.61 -66.45 -5.51
C TYR A 782 7.67 -65.28 -5.17
N SER A 783 6.64 -65.19 -6.03
CA SER A 783 5.40 -64.38 -6.02
C SER A 783 5.52 -62.86 -6.09
#